data_AF-F5Z652-F1
#
_entry.id   AF-F5Z652-F1
#
_cell.length_a   1.000
_cell.length_b   1.000
_cell.length_c   1.000
_cell.angle_alpha   90.00
_cell.angle_beta   90.00
_cell.angle_gamma   90.00
#
_symmetry.space_group_name_H-M   'P 1'
#
loop_
_entity.id
_entity.type
_entity.pdbx_description
1 polymer ?
#
loop_
_entity_poly.entity_id
_entity_poly.type
_entity_poly.pdbx_seq_one_letter_code
_entity_poly.pdbx_strand_id
1 'polypeptide(L)'
;MNGLVIEDKGLNNQILIEDDTVFINSRITIDGDNNIITLGKAREYFALTINLKGHRKSVKIDASNKNIRSLKIGSIRGSRQKLTIGKNFSCGGIEIQMNDGDESCHIGDNCLFSWGIKIRTSDGHSVVNLRSGLATNLPRDVFIGNNVWVGEDVYFSKGAAISDESVVASRAVVTSSFKSPNVIVAGFPAKIVKTGISWDRRMPYEYNASKLDNNYFKQLISDDKALLAFELWLKNSERVNSKIVSENVHLIEQSDIFQAVINELARESFDFENPSPFSNLVYRIYRTNKLKFERYLDAIKKAREVDLFLAASVGIADSLPTQFILKLLDKNDKKLTLRIFSRLPIHKKNYEILKEKVGISSIKHKILRLAYNHVEKMQPLPHSFQPSKRALKIAVCISGQLRGFEQAFKALKETSFFEHDIDVFLSVWKDKGRKKIHPAHLDRIFPKAFAQVLSNFITSYGIPALQEKIPSLFEKLNQASLISESELKSVYNPKKLQILSDNEYEDFSNMEKMYFMINQCWNLIDKPEMYDLVVRLRPDKEMISCSLDLESLASDEFSHCLVTDANPNIHTDDIYVGDQFAVGTPAVMRTYSEIFSNYSSSSSELFEADGYSQLLPHSTIFAQMLLHNVDVKPADHSFKWGQLLDSEKLSNDEIIKALKLDLVEDDTFLQTLLDSLKQEKNEL
;
A
#
# COMPACT_ATOMS: atom_id res chain seq x y z
N MET A 1 7.62 62.44 -10.99
CA MET A 1 7.83 61.14 -10.30
C MET A 1 9.07 60.49 -10.90
N ASN A 2 9.91 59.82 -10.11
CA ASN A 2 11.09 59.15 -10.66
C ASN A 2 10.65 58.15 -11.74
N GLY A 3 11.27 58.23 -12.92
CA GLY A 3 11.00 57.32 -14.04
C GLY A 3 9.72 57.57 -14.85
N LEU A 4 8.95 58.65 -14.59
CA LEU A 4 7.79 59.06 -15.40
C LEU A 4 7.92 60.51 -15.88
N VAL A 5 7.85 60.70 -17.21
CA VAL A 5 7.78 62.02 -17.86
C VAL A 5 6.35 62.30 -18.31
N ILE A 6 5.82 63.47 -17.97
CA ILE A 6 4.47 63.90 -18.38
C ILE A 6 4.60 65.18 -19.20
N GLU A 7 4.03 65.18 -20.40
CA GLU A 7 3.92 66.34 -21.29
C GLU A 7 2.43 66.56 -21.63
N ASP A 8 1.84 67.60 -21.04
CA ASP A 8 0.43 67.95 -21.26
C ASP A 8 0.33 69.34 -21.90
N LYS A 9 -0.30 69.41 -23.08
CA LYS A 9 -0.48 70.65 -23.86
C LYS A 9 -1.93 71.15 -23.90
N GLY A 10 -2.86 70.47 -23.22
CA GLY A 10 -4.28 70.79 -23.26
C GLY A 10 -4.82 71.41 -21.97
N LEU A 11 -6.13 71.69 -21.97
CA LEU A 11 -6.88 72.23 -20.85
C LEU A 11 -7.73 71.17 -20.17
N ASN A 12 -7.89 71.29 -18.85
CA ASN A 12 -8.78 70.45 -18.03
C ASN A 12 -8.52 68.93 -18.13
N ASN A 13 -7.29 68.53 -18.44
CA ASN A 13 -6.90 67.13 -18.38
C ASN A 13 -6.70 66.70 -16.92
N GLN A 14 -7.03 65.44 -16.62
CA GLN A 14 -6.87 64.84 -15.30
C GLN A 14 -5.98 63.62 -15.39
N ILE A 15 -4.88 63.61 -14.64
CA ILE A 15 -3.98 62.47 -14.51
C ILE A 15 -3.99 62.05 -13.04
N LEU A 16 -4.70 60.98 -12.76
CA LEU A 16 -4.89 60.42 -11.42
C LEU A 16 -4.01 59.18 -11.30
N ILE A 17 -3.01 59.24 -10.42
CA ILE A 17 -2.06 58.14 -10.18
C ILE A 17 -2.14 57.76 -8.71
N GLU A 18 -2.33 56.47 -8.43
CA GLU A 18 -2.35 55.96 -7.06
C GLU A 18 -0.98 56.09 -6.38
N ASP A 19 -0.96 56.36 -5.08
CA ASP A 19 0.25 56.59 -4.30
C ASP A 19 1.22 55.39 -4.33
N ASP A 20 2.51 55.68 -4.18
CA ASP A 20 3.63 54.72 -4.23
C ASP A 20 3.77 53.93 -5.54
N THR A 21 3.12 54.37 -6.63
CA THR A 21 3.29 53.74 -7.94
C THR A 21 4.71 53.94 -8.47
N VAL A 22 5.37 52.84 -8.85
CA VAL A 22 6.74 52.85 -9.37
C VAL A 22 6.74 52.87 -10.90
N PHE A 23 7.48 53.82 -11.48
CA PHE A 23 7.68 53.96 -12.92
C PHE A 23 9.16 53.82 -13.28
N ILE A 24 9.43 53.18 -14.43
CA ILE A 24 10.77 53.09 -15.03
C ILE A 24 10.62 53.42 -16.52
N ASN A 25 11.39 54.40 -17.02
CA ASN A 25 11.42 54.80 -18.43
C ASN A 25 10.04 55.04 -19.07
N SER A 26 9.12 55.63 -18.32
CA SER A 26 7.72 55.80 -18.72
C SER A 26 7.40 57.23 -19.16
N ARG A 27 6.42 57.38 -20.04
CA ARG A 27 6.01 58.66 -20.62
C ARG A 27 4.50 58.76 -20.83
N ILE A 28 3.93 59.92 -20.51
CA ILE A 28 2.57 60.31 -20.86
C ILE A 28 2.65 61.61 -21.68
N THR A 29 2.01 61.64 -22.84
CA THR A 29 1.88 62.82 -23.69
C THR A 29 0.41 63.06 -24.02
N ILE A 30 -0.07 64.28 -23.80
CA ILE A 30 -1.45 64.71 -24.07
C ILE A 30 -1.43 65.98 -24.92
N ASP A 31 -2.18 65.96 -26.02
CA ASP A 31 -2.38 67.06 -26.96
C ASP A 31 -3.87 67.23 -27.26
N GLY A 32 -4.56 67.99 -26.41
CA GLY A 32 -6.01 68.20 -26.44
C GLY A 32 -6.63 68.20 -25.05
N ASP A 33 -7.93 68.47 -24.97
CA ASP A 33 -8.58 68.90 -23.73
C ASP A 33 -9.52 67.87 -23.11
N ASN A 34 -9.74 67.98 -21.79
CA ASN A 34 -10.70 67.20 -21.02
C ASN A 34 -10.44 65.68 -21.06
N ASN A 35 -9.21 65.25 -21.22
CA ASN A 35 -8.80 63.85 -21.18
C ASN A 35 -8.60 63.38 -19.74
N ILE A 36 -8.90 62.12 -19.47
CA ILE A 36 -8.78 61.52 -18.14
C ILE A 36 -7.89 60.28 -18.23
N ILE A 37 -6.79 60.29 -17.48
CA ILE A 37 -5.92 59.13 -17.28
C ILE A 37 -6.01 58.74 -15.80
N THR A 38 -6.32 57.48 -15.54
CA THR A 38 -6.33 56.90 -14.19
C THR A 38 -5.44 55.68 -14.16
N LEU A 39 -4.40 55.70 -13.32
CA LEU A 39 -3.42 54.63 -13.14
C LEU A 39 -3.47 54.14 -11.69
N GLY A 40 -3.97 52.91 -11.50
CA GLY A 40 -3.87 52.21 -10.23
C GLY A 40 -2.46 51.71 -9.96
N LYS A 41 -2.19 51.36 -8.70
CA LYS A 41 -0.89 50.87 -8.25
C LYS A 41 -0.53 49.57 -8.95
N ALA A 42 0.66 49.55 -9.57
CA ALA A 42 1.26 48.36 -10.13
C ALA A 42 2.47 47.92 -9.29
N ARG A 43 2.95 46.67 -9.44
CA ARG A 43 4.29 46.29 -8.91
C ARG A 43 5.37 47.19 -9.52
N GLU A 44 5.30 47.40 -10.83
CA GLU A 44 6.06 48.40 -11.58
C GLU A 44 5.38 48.66 -12.93
N TYR A 45 5.44 49.91 -13.40
CA TYR A 45 5.23 50.26 -14.80
C TYR A 45 6.60 50.45 -15.47
N PHE A 46 7.01 49.49 -16.29
CA PHE A 46 8.28 49.54 -17.02
C PHE A 46 8.02 49.91 -18.48
N ALA A 47 8.59 51.01 -18.96
CA ALA A 47 8.43 51.52 -20.32
C ALA A 47 6.96 51.74 -20.75
N LEU A 48 6.12 52.25 -19.84
CA LEU A 48 4.76 52.67 -20.16
C LEU A 48 4.80 53.89 -21.10
N THR A 49 4.05 53.86 -22.19
CA THR A 49 3.88 55.02 -23.08
C THR A 49 2.41 55.26 -23.32
N ILE A 50 1.91 56.43 -22.97
CA ILE A 50 0.55 56.87 -23.29
C ILE A 50 0.65 58.13 -24.16
N ASN A 51 0.10 58.08 -25.37
CA ASN A 51 0.06 59.22 -26.29
C ASN A 51 -1.38 59.48 -26.72
N LEU A 52 -1.96 60.58 -26.22
CA LEU A 52 -3.32 60.98 -26.50
C LEU A 52 -3.34 62.29 -27.29
N LYS A 53 -4.02 62.30 -28.44
CA LYS A 53 -4.35 63.53 -29.18
C LYS A 53 -5.84 63.66 -29.46
N GLY A 54 -6.41 64.81 -29.16
CA GLY A 54 -7.85 65.08 -29.22
C GLY A 54 -8.47 65.19 -27.83
N HIS A 55 -9.80 65.16 -27.76
CA HIS A 55 -10.53 65.58 -26.57
C HIS A 55 -11.34 64.46 -25.92
N ARG A 56 -11.61 64.59 -24.62
CA ARG A 56 -12.55 63.76 -23.86
C ARG A 56 -12.24 62.26 -23.85
N LYS A 57 -10.99 61.86 -24.07
CA LYS A 57 -10.59 60.45 -24.03
C LYS A 57 -10.41 59.98 -22.59
N SER A 58 -10.61 58.69 -22.36
CA SER A 58 -10.38 58.08 -21.05
C SER A 58 -9.47 56.86 -21.15
N VAL A 59 -8.40 56.84 -20.36
CA VAL A 59 -7.55 55.67 -20.16
C VAL A 59 -7.60 55.30 -18.69
N LYS A 60 -8.13 54.11 -18.38
CA LYS A 60 -8.15 53.57 -17.02
C LYS A 60 -7.37 52.26 -16.97
N ILE A 61 -6.41 52.18 -16.07
CA ILE A 61 -5.69 50.95 -15.71
C ILE A 61 -5.91 50.74 -14.22
N ASP A 62 -6.62 49.68 -13.85
CA ASP A 62 -6.86 49.34 -12.44
C ASP A 62 -5.60 48.71 -11.77
N ALA A 63 -5.64 48.62 -10.44
CA ALA A 63 -4.51 48.15 -9.63
C ALA A 63 -4.07 46.72 -10.00
N SER A 64 -2.76 46.48 -9.98
CA SER A 64 -2.16 45.18 -10.29
C SER A 64 -0.96 44.87 -9.39
N ASN A 65 -0.95 43.69 -8.77
CA ASN A 65 0.24 43.22 -8.06
C ASN A 65 1.31 42.60 -9.00
N LYS A 66 1.17 42.78 -10.33
CA LYS A 66 2.03 42.20 -11.36
C LYS A 66 2.82 43.28 -12.10
N ASN A 67 3.81 42.84 -12.87
CA ASN A 67 4.61 43.71 -13.73
C ASN A 67 3.82 44.08 -14.99
N ILE A 68 3.81 45.37 -15.31
CA ILE A 68 3.26 45.89 -16.57
C ILE A 68 4.44 46.45 -17.36
N ARG A 69 4.86 45.72 -18.40
CA ARG A 69 6.06 46.04 -19.17
C ARG A 69 5.71 46.41 -20.61
N SER A 70 6.36 47.45 -21.13
CA SER A 70 6.26 47.94 -22.51
C SER A 70 4.81 48.11 -23.00
N LEU A 71 3.95 48.66 -22.15
CA LEU A 71 2.56 48.99 -22.48
C LEU A 71 2.53 50.29 -23.29
N LYS A 72 2.20 50.22 -24.58
CA LYS A 72 2.12 51.37 -25.47
C LYS A 72 0.66 51.61 -25.86
N ILE A 73 0.15 52.80 -25.53
CA ILE A 73 -1.21 53.23 -25.82
C ILE A 73 -1.13 54.46 -26.72
N GLY A 74 -1.55 54.29 -27.97
CA GLY A 74 -1.65 55.38 -28.94
C GLY A 74 -3.11 55.65 -29.29
N SER A 75 -3.59 56.85 -29.00
CA SER A 75 -4.87 57.33 -29.50
C SER A 75 -4.72 58.75 -30.03
N ILE A 76 -4.32 58.85 -31.30
CA ILE A 76 -3.83 60.10 -31.90
C ILE A 76 -4.84 60.77 -32.84
N ARG A 77 -6.01 60.16 -33.09
CA ARG A 77 -7.14 60.82 -33.76
C ARG A 77 -8.45 60.45 -33.04
N GLY A 78 -9.55 61.09 -33.45
CA GLY A 78 -10.85 60.90 -32.81
C GLY A 78 -10.99 61.67 -31.49
N SER A 79 -12.14 61.53 -30.84
CA SER A 79 -12.42 62.11 -29.51
C SER A 79 -13.28 61.11 -28.75
N ARG A 80 -13.29 61.10 -27.41
CA ARG A 80 -14.14 60.19 -26.62
C ARG A 80 -13.80 58.69 -26.63
N GLN A 81 -12.70 58.24 -27.23
CA GLN A 81 -12.25 56.84 -27.09
C GLN A 81 -11.99 56.49 -25.62
N LYS A 82 -12.32 55.25 -25.26
CA LYS A 82 -12.10 54.70 -23.93
C LYS A 82 -11.22 53.45 -23.98
N LEU A 83 -10.17 53.44 -23.17
CA LEU A 83 -9.42 52.23 -22.83
C LEU A 83 -9.67 51.89 -21.36
N THR A 84 -10.03 50.64 -21.09
CA THR A 84 -10.10 50.10 -19.74
C THR A 84 -9.30 48.81 -19.66
N ILE A 85 -8.40 48.74 -18.68
CA ILE A 85 -7.62 47.56 -18.32
C ILE A 85 -7.94 47.21 -16.87
N GLY A 86 -8.43 45.99 -16.65
CA GLY A 86 -8.87 45.49 -15.36
C GLY A 86 -7.75 45.22 -14.34
N LYS A 87 -8.15 44.77 -13.15
CA LYS A 87 -7.27 44.49 -12.02
C LYS A 87 -6.30 43.36 -12.31
N ASN A 88 -5.13 43.35 -11.67
CA ASN A 88 -4.11 42.29 -11.77
C ASN A 88 -3.70 41.94 -13.22
N PHE A 89 -3.83 42.90 -14.14
CA PHE A 89 -3.32 42.79 -15.49
C PHE A 89 -1.79 42.71 -15.47
N SER A 90 -1.23 41.92 -16.38
CA SER A 90 0.22 41.84 -16.57
C SER A 90 0.56 41.69 -18.04
N CYS A 91 1.62 42.34 -18.49
CA CYS A 91 2.09 42.19 -19.85
C CYS A 91 3.60 42.22 -20.00
N GLY A 92 4.09 41.52 -21.02
CA GLY A 92 5.49 41.57 -21.46
C GLY A 92 5.78 42.72 -22.42
N GLY A 93 4.86 42.97 -23.36
CA GLY A 93 4.90 44.14 -24.24
C GLY A 93 3.76 44.15 -25.24
N ILE A 94 2.98 45.24 -25.22
CA ILE A 94 1.76 45.36 -26.01
C ILE A 94 1.63 46.76 -26.62
N GLU A 95 1.03 46.83 -27.80
CA GLU A 95 0.72 48.09 -28.48
C GLU A 95 -0.78 48.16 -28.81
N ILE A 96 -1.45 49.15 -28.24
CA ILE A 96 -2.87 49.42 -28.45
C ILE A 96 -3.01 50.71 -29.26
N GLN A 97 -3.68 50.62 -30.40
CA GLN A 97 -3.95 51.77 -31.28
C GLN A 97 -5.45 51.97 -31.48
N MET A 98 -5.94 53.16 -31.10
CA MET A 98 -7.33 53.61 -31.28
C MET A 98 -7.33 54.97 -32.00
N ASN A 99 -7.48 54.95 -33.32
CA ASN A 99 -7.01 56.05 -34.17
C ASN A 99 -8.01 56.59 -35.20
N ASP A 100 -9.26 56.12 -35.33
CA ASP A 100 -10.12 56.59 -36.45
C ASP A 100 -11.55 57.00 -36.09
N GLY A 101 -11.92 57.04 -34.81
CA GLY A 101 -13.27 57.43 -34.38
C GLY A 101 -13.42 57.52 -32.85
N ASP A 102 -14.54 57.02 -32.35
CA ASP A 102 -14.88 56.98 -30.90
C ASP A 102 -14.81 55.55 -30.34
N GLU A 103 -14.17 54.64 -31.07
CA GLU A 103 -14.06 53.23 -30.69
C GLU A 103 -13.31 53.04 -29.38
N SER A 104 -13.58 51.93 -28.72
CA SER A 104 -13.05 51.63 -27.39
C SER A 104 -12.34 50.28 -27.36
N CYS A 105 -11.45 50.13 -26.38
CA CYS A 105 -10.77 48.88 -26.10
C CYS A 105 -11.00 48.50 -24.63
N HIS A 106 -11.43 47.27 -24.41
CA HIS A 106 -11.65 46.71 -23.08
C HIS A 106 -10.78 45.47 -22.88
N ILE A 107 -10.07 45.43 -21.76
CA ILE A 107 -9.33 44.27 -21.26
C ILE A 107 -9.80 44.02 -19.83
N GLY A 108 -10.36 42.84 -19.58
CA GLY A 108 -10.91 42.46 -18.28
C GLY A 108 -9.84 42.19 -17.21
N ASP A 109 -10.31 41.72 -16.07
CA ASP A 109 -9.48 41.45 -14.90
C ASP A 109 -8.54 40.24 -15.13
N ASN A 110 -7.43 40.21 -14.40
CA ASN A 110 -6.48 39.11 -14.25
C ASN A 110 -5.85 38.59 -15.56
N CYS A 111 -5.94 39.32 -16.67
CA CYS A 111 -5.39 38.91 -17.96
C CYS A 111 -3.84 38.83 -17.95
N LEU A 112 -3.29 37.86 -18.70
CA LEU A 112 -1.85 37.67 -18.90
C LEU A 112 -1.52 37.81 -20.38
N PHE A 113 -0.84 38.88 -20.77
CA PHE A 113 -0.43 39.09 -22.16
C PHE A 113 1.07 38.90 -22.30
N SER A 114 1.48 38.18 -23.33
CA SER A 114 2.90 37.93 -23.61
C SER A 114 3.56 39.16 -24.26
N TRP A 115 4.53 38.94 -25.15
CA TRP A 115 5.27 39.96 -25.89
C TRP A 115 4.70 40.13 -27.31
N GLY A 116 4.92 41.29 -27.92
CA GLY A 116 4.63 41.53 -29.34
C GLY A 116 3.14 41.71 -29.68
N ILE A 117 2.27 41.86 -28.68
CA ILE A 117 0.83 41.92 -28.90
C ILE A 117 0.45 43.24 -29.54
N LYS A 118 -0.41 43.19 -30.57
CA LYS A 118 -0.96 44.37 -31.25
C LYS A 118 -2.47 44.36 -31.20
N ILE A 119 -3.05 45.45 -30.71
CA ILE A 119 -4.50 45.66 -30.69
C ILE A 119 -4.81 46.89 -31.53
N ARG A 120 -5.64 46.71 -32.55
CA ARG A 120 -6.09 47.80 -33.42
C ARG A 120 -7.61 47.79 -33.51
N THR A 121 -8.22 48.88 -33.08
CA THR A 121 -9.67 49.09 -33.21
C THR A 121 -10.04 49.76 -34.54
N SER A 122 -9.05 50.05 -35.39
CA SER A 122 -9.22 50.65 -36.72
C SER A 122 -8.12 50.27 -37.73
N ASP A 123 -8.43 50.45 -39.02
CA ASP A 123 -7.51 50.12 -40.13
C ASP A 123 -6.58 51.29 -40.52
N GLY A 124 -6.84 52.52 -40.07
CA GLY A 124 -6.05 53.71 -40.38
C GLY A 124 -6.43 54.43 -41.67
N HIS A 125 -7.03 53.70 -42.62
CA HIS A 125 -7.37 54.17 -43.97
C HIS A 125 -8.68 53.54 -44.49
N SER A 126 -9.36 54.25 -45.39
CA SER A 126 -10.68 53.87 -45.89
C SER A 126 -10.62 52.77 -46.97
N VAL A 127 -11.48 51.76 -46.83
CA VAL A 127 -11.87 50.83 -47.90
C VAL A 127 -13.22 51.28 -48.42
N VAL A 128 -13.30 51.67 -49.69
CA VAL A 128 -14.49 52.31 -50.27
C VAL A 128 -15.29 51.31 -51.12
N ASN A 129 -16.59 51.21 -50.86
CA ASN A 129 -17.49 50.46 -51.72
C ASN A 129 -17.71 51.21 -53.03
N LEU A 130 -17.40 50.58 -54.17
CA LEU A 130 -17.48 51.23 -55.48
C LEU A 130 -18.90 51.66 -55.89
N ARG A 131 -19.95 51.01 -55.34
CA ARG A 131 -21.33 51.32 -55.69
C ARG A 131 -21.89 52.47 -54.85
N SER A 132 -21.66 52.47 -53.55
CA SER A 132 -22.18 53.51 -52.65
C SER A 132 -21.24 54.70 -52.48
N GLY A 133 -19.95 54.55 -52.79
CA GLY A 133 -18.93 55.56 -52.50
C GLY A 133 -18.59 55.70 -51.01
N LEU A 134 -19.17 54.86 -50.14
CA LEU A 134 -19.00 54.93 -48.68
C LEU A 134 -17.86 54.02 -48.22
N ALA A 135 -17.16 54.44 -47.16
CA ALA A 135 -16.18 53.62 -46.46
C ALA A 135 -16.89 52.45 -45.75
N THR A 136 -16.39 51.22 -45.91
CA THR A 136 -16.99 49.99 -45.36
C THR A 136 -16.30 49.48 -44.10
N ASN A 137 -15.16 50.05 -43.74
CA ASN A 137 -14.29 49.55 -42.67
C ASN A 137 -14.22 50.51 -41.48
N LEU A 138 -15.36 51.08 -41.09
CA LEU A 138 -15.49 51.91 -39.90
C LEU A 138 -14.86 51.22 -38.67
N PRO A 139 -14.28 52.00 -37.74
CA PRO A 139 -13.65 51.47 -36.54
C PRO A 139 -14.66 50.70 -35.70
N ARG A 140 -14.17 49.69 -34.97
CA ARG A 140 -14.99 48.84 -34.10
C ARG A 140 -14.22 48.49 -32.85
N ASP A 141 -14.96 48.43 -31.75
CA ASP A 141 -14.41 48.11 -30.44
C ASP A 141 -13.71 46.76 -30.41
N VAL A 142 -12.74 46.64 -29.51
CA VAL A 142 -12.12 45.37 -29.15
C VAL A 142 -12.46 45.04 -27.70
N PHE A 143 -12.94 43.82 -27.47
CA PHE A 143 -13.35 43.36 -26.14
C PHE A 143 -12.60 42.09 -25.74
N ILE A 144 -11.82 42.13 -24.68
CA ILE A 144 -11.15 40.97 -24.11
C ILE A 144 -11.68 40.80 -22.69
N GLY A 145 -12.30 39.65 -22.43
CA GLY A 145 -12.93 39.31 -21.16
C GLY A 145 -11.95 39.12 -20.00
N ASN A 146 -12.45 38.58 -18.89
CA ASN A 146 -11.67 38.32 -17.68
C ASN A 146 -10.87 37.03 -17.80
N ASN A 147 -9.74 36.93 -17.09
CA ASN A 147 -8.90 35.74 -17.08
C ASN A 147 -8.58 35.25 -18.51
N VAL A 148 -8.13 36.14 -19.41
CA VAL A 148 -7.68 35.75 -20.75
C VAL A 148 -6.15 35.70 -20.82
N TRP A 149 -5.62 34.60 -21.36
CA TRP A 149 -4.19 34.48 -21.68
C TRP A 149 -3.95 34.70 -23.17
N VAL A 150 -3.12 35.70 -23.49
CA VAL A 150 -2.74 36.01 -24.86
C VAL A 150 -1.28 35.64 -25.09
N GLY A 151 -1.07 34.68 -25.99
CA GLY A 151 0.24 34.21 -26.45
C GLY A 151 1.01 35.27 -27.23
N GLU A 152 2.27 34.99 -27.52
CA GLU A 152 3.20 35.92 -28.19
C GLU A 152 2.73 36.34 -29.59
N ASP A 153 3.02 37.58 -29.99
CA ASP A 153 2.78 38.11 -31.35
C ASP A 153 1.32 38.01 -31.84
N VAL A 154 0.34 38.02 -30.93
CA VAL A 154 -1.07 38.02 -31.29
C VAL A 154 -1.50 39.39 -31.83
N TYR A 155 -2.31 39.37 -32.89
CA TYR A 155 -2.93 40.56 -33.46
C TYR A 155 -4.45 40.52 -33.29
N PHE A 156 -5.01 41.56 -32.67
CA PHE A 156 -6.44 41.81 -32.60
C PHE A 156 -6.83 42.91 -33.58
N SER A 157 -7.75 42.59 -34.49
CA SER A 157 -8.36 43.55 -35.42
C SER A 157 -9.63 44.16 -34.84
N LYS A 158 -10.11 45.24 -35.46
CA LYS A 158 -11.35 45.92 -35.08
C LYS A 158 -12.54 44.97 -35.04
N GLY A 159 -13.33 45.03 -33.97
CA GLY A 159 -14.47 44.14 -33.75
C GLY A 159 -14.09 42.76 -33.19
N ALA A 160 -12.81 42.50 -32.91
CA ALA A 160 -12.40 41.29 -32.21
C ALA A 160 -12.99 41.26 -30.79
N ALA A 161 -13.52 40.10 -30.40
CA ALA A 161 -13.94 39.88 -29.02
C ALA A 161 -13.54 38.49 -28.54
N ILE A 162 -13.07 38.37 -27.31
CA ILE A 162 -12.71 37.09 -26.65
C ILE A 162 -13.42 37.05 -25.31
N SER A 163 -14.21 36.00 -25.08
CA SER A 163 -14.85 35.74 -23.79
C SER A 163 -13.88 35.28 -22.70
N ASP A 164 -14.38 35.28 -21.47
CA ASP A 164 -13.64 34.95 -20.26
C ASP A 164 -12.98 33.55 -20.31
N GLU A 165 -11.98 33.34 -19.45
CA GLU A 165 -11.30 32.05 -19.23
C GLU A 165 -10.66 31.44 -20.50
N SER A 166 -10.37 32.28 -21.49
CA SER A 166 -9.94 31.82 -22.82
C SER A 166 -8.45 32.05 -23.07
N VAL A 167 -7.89 31.28 -24.01
CA VAL A 167 -6.51 31.39 -24.44
C VAL A 167 -6.46 31.78 -25.92
N VAL A 168 -5.69 32.81 -26.25
CA VAL A 168 -5.37 33.17 -27.63
C VAL A 168 -3.96 32.69 -27.93
N ALA A 169 -3.84 31.68 -28.78
CA ALA A 169 -2.54 31.06 -29.08
C ALA A 169 -1.59 32.04 -29.76
N SER A 170 -0.28 31.83 -29.58
CA SER A 170 0.75 32.68 -30.18
C SER A 170 0.57 32.83 -31.70
N ARG A 171 0.84 34.04 -32.21
CA ARG A 171 0.72 34.44 -33.61
C ARG A 171 -0.68 34.33 -34.21
N ALA A 172 -1.71 34.19 -33.39
CA ALA A 172 -3.09 34.23 -33.85
C ALA A 172 -3.48 35.63 -34.32
N VAL A 173 -4.35 35.68 -35.33
CA VAL A 173 -4.91 36.92 -35.88
C VAL A 173 -6.42 36.88 -35.69
N VAL A 174 -6.88 37.62 -34.69
CA VAL A 174 -8.27 37.62 -34.22
C VAL A 174 -9.03 38.72 -34.96
N THR A 175 -9.91 38.31 -35.88
CA THR A 175 -10.68 39.22 -36.75
C THR A 175 -12.19 39.20 -36.48
N SER A 176 -12.63 38.44 -35.48
CA SER A 176 -14.04 38.19 -35.19
C SER A 176 -14.28 38.02 -33.69
N SER A 177 -15.55 37.98 -33.30
CA SER A 177 -15.99 37.76 -31.92
C SER A 177 -16.14 36.28 -31.59
N PHE A 178 -15.52 35.84 -30.50
CA PHE A 178 -15.61 34.51 -29.92
C PHE A 178 -16.33 34.60 -28.57
N LYS A 179 -17.61 34.25 -28.56
CA LYS A 179 -18.51 34.48 -27.42
C LYS A 179 -18.52 33.34 -26.39
N SER A 180 -18.00 32.16 -26.74
CA SER A 180 -17.90 31.04 -25.81
C SER A 180 -16.68 31.22 -24.90
N PRO A 181 -16.84 31.15 -23.55
CA PRO A 181 -15.71 31.14 -22.64
C PRO A 181 -14.99 29.79 -22.65
N ASN A 182 -13.86 29.68 -21.94
CA ASN A 182 -13.13 28.42 -21.75
C ASN A 182 -12.66 27.77 -23.07
N VAL A 183 -12.23 28.60 -24.03
CA VAL A 183 -11.77 28.14 -25.35
C VAL A 183 -10.32 28.51 -25.63
N ILE A 184 -9.67 27.75 -26.50
CA ILE A 184 -8.44 28.16 -27.18
C ILE A 184 -8.81 28.61 -28.58
N VAL A 185 -8.41 29.83 -28.94
CA VAL A 185 -8.47 30.32 -30.33
C VAL A 185 -7.08 30.41 -30.93
N ALA A 186 -6.91 29.97 -32.17
CA ALA A 186 -5.62 29.93 -32.85
C ALA A 186 -5.76 30.10 -34.37
N GLY A 187 -4.67 30.49 -35.03
CA GLY A 187 -4.56 30.57 -36.49
C GLY A 187 -4.80 31.97 -37.08
N PHE A 188 -4.80 32.03 -38.41
CA PHE A 188 -5.04 33.23 -39.21
C PHE A 188 -5.95 32.89 -40.42
N PRO A 189 -7.22 33.33 -40.44
CA PRO A 189 -7.94 33.94 -39.32
C PRO A 189 -8.10 32.97 -38.14
N ALA A 190 -8.14 33.51 -36.92
CA ALA A 190 -8.30 32.70 -35.72
C ALA A 190 -9.61 31.91 -35.73
N LYS A 191 -9.60 30.70 -35.19
CA LYS A 191 -10.77 29.84 -34.96
C LYS A 191 -10.65 29.16 -33.60
N ILE A 192 -11.77 28.72 -33.03
CA ILE A 192 -11.77 27.86 -31.84
C ILE A 192 -11.13 26.52 -32.23
N VAL A 193 -10.06 26.14 -31.54
CA VAL A 193 -9.34 24.87 -31.75
C VAL A 193 -9.50 23.90 -30.57
N LYS A 194 -9.93 24.40 -29.42
CA LYS A 194 -10.17 23.59 -28.21
C LYS A 194 -11.23 24.26 -27.34
N THR A 195 -12.07 23.47 -26.71
CA THR A 195 -13.09 23.90 -25.74
C THR A 195 -12.89 23.17 -24.41
N GLY A 196 -13.50 23.68 -23.33
CA GLY A 196 -13.47 23.02 -22.02
C GLY A 196 -12.10 23.13 -21.34
N ILE A 197 -11.43 24.27 -21.52
CA ILE A 197 -10.12 24.53 -20.89
C ILE A 197 -10.23 25.56 -19.77
N SER A 198 -9.21 25.59 -18.94
CA SER A 198 -8.84 26.74 -18.12
C SER A 198 -7.31 26.85 -18.17
N TRP A 199 -6.76 27.97 -17.73
CA TRP A 199 -5.33 28.21 -17.70
C TRP A 199 -4.92 28.83 -16.37
N ASP A 200 -3.65 28.62 -15.99
CA ASP A 200 -3.09 29.14 -14.75
C ASP A 200 -1.72 29.77 -15.04
N ARG A 201 -1.32 30.74 -14.21
CA ARG A 201 -0.04 31.46 -14.35
C ARG A 201 1.15 30.62 -13.88
N ARG A 202 0.91 29.66 -12.98
CA ARG A 202 1.94 28.74 -12.48
C ARG A 202 2.41 27.84 -13.61
N MET A 203 3.69 27.50 -13.57
CA MET A 203 4.24 26.54 -14.53
C MET A 203 3.51 25.19 -14.39
N PRO A 204 3.37 24.38 -15.46
CA PRO A 204 2.59 23.13 -15.41
C PRO A 204 2.97 22.22 -14.24
N TYR A 205 4.26 22.11 -13.95
CA TYR A 205 4.76 21.33 -12.81
C TYR A 205 4.31 21.91 -11.48
N GLU A 206 4.45 23.22 -11.27
CA GLU A 206 4.06 23.91 -10.04
C GLU A 206 2.53 23.85 -9.84
N TYR A 207 1.76 23.99 -10.91
CA TYR A 207 0.31 23.83 -10.88
C TYR A 207 -0.07 22.42 -10.44
N ASN A 208 0.47 21.40 -11.10
CA ASN A 208 0.20 20.01 -10.76
C ASN A 208 0.66 19.66 -9.33
N ALA A 209 1.84 20.15 -8.93
CA ALA A 209 2.36 20.01 -7.58
C ALA A 209 1.43 20.62 -6.53
N SER A 210 0.86 21.80 -6.82
CA SER A 210 -0.09 22.45 -5.90
C SER A 210 -1.40 21.68 -5.72
N LYS A 211 -1.74 20.80 -6.67
CA LYS A 211 -2.90 19.91 -6.63
C LYS A 211 -2.59 18.53 -6.07
N LEU A 212 -1.32 18.25 -5.79
CA LEU A 212 -0.90 16.95 -5.33
C LEU A 212 -1.49 16.63 -3.96
N ASP A 213 -2.17 15.48 -3.90
CA ASP A 213 -2.66 14.83 -2.70
C ASP A 213 -2.65 13.30 -2.93
N ASN A 214 -3.11 12.54 -1.94
CA ASN A 214 -3.19 11.07 -2.00
C ASN A 214 -4.01 10.55 -3.21
N ASN A 215 -5.11 11.23 -3.56
CA ASN A 215 -6.02 10.77 -4.61
C ASN A 215 -5.45 11.09 -5.98
N TYR A 216 -4.92 12.30 -6.17
CA TYR A 216 -4.30 12.71 -7.42
C TYR A 216 -3.04 11.91 -7.71
N PHE A 217 -2.22 11.60 -6.69
CA PHE A 217 -1.09 10.69 -6.85
C PHE A 217 -1.55 9.32 -7.35
N LYS A 218 -2.56 8.70 -6.70
CA LYS A 218 -3.11 7.41 -7.13
C LYS A 218 -3.70 7.45 -8.54
N GLN A 219 -4.41 8.53 -8.89
CA GLN A 219 -4.94 8.71 -10.23
C GLN A 219 -3.83 8.76 -11.28
N LEU A 220 -2.74 9.50 -11.03
CA LEU A 220 -1.60 9.55 -11.93
C LEU A 220 -0.95 8.17 -12.10
N ILE A 221 -0.91 7.36 -11.04
CA ILE A 221 -0.44 5.97 -11.13
C ILE A 221 -1.37 5.14 -12.03
N SER A 222 -2.69 5.23 -11.85
CA SER A 222 -3.68 4.52 -12.68
C SER A 222 -3.69 4.97 -14.15
N ASP A 223 -3.29 6.22 -14.42
CA ASP A 223 -3.19 6.78 -15.77
C ASP A 223 -1.82 6.47 -16.45
N ASP A 224 -1.04 5.51 -15.93
CA ASP A 224 0.31 5.17 -16.39
C ASP A 224 1.32 6.34 -16.35
N LYS A 225 1.13 7.30 -15.44
CA LYS A 225 1.99 8.49 -15.26
C LYS A 225 2.82 8.41 -13.99
N ALA A 226 3.35 7.23 -13.68
CA ALA A 226 4.12 7.02 -12.45
C ALA A 226 5.31 7.98 -12.31
N LEU A 227 6.13 8.15 -13.36
CA LEU A 227 7.27 9.05 -13.31
C LEU A 227 6.88 10.48 -12.87
N LEU A 228 5.83 11.04 -13.48
CA LEU A 228 5.30 12.35 -13.12
C LEU A 228 4.78 12.38 -11.68
N ALA A 229 4.07 11.34 -11.23
CA ALA A 229 3.58 11.28 -9.85
C ALA A 229 4.73 11.38 -8.83
N PHE A 230 5.80 10.63 -9.06
CA PHE A 230 6.98 10.62 -8.19
C PHE A 230 7.79 11.92 -8.28
N GLU A 231 7.92 12.52 -9.47
CA GLU A 231 8.51 13.85 -9.60
C GLU A 231 7.72 14.87 -8.77
N LEU A 232 6.40 14.96 -8.96
CA LEU A 232 5.55 15.92 -8.22
C LEU A 232 5.68 15.72 -6.71
N TRP A 233 5.69 14.46 -6.26
CA TRP A 233 5.89 14.10 -4.87
C TRP A 233 7.25 14.53 -4.32
N LEU A 234 8.36 14.33 -5.06
CA LEU A 234 9.69 14.75 -4.60
C LEU A 234 9.79 16.25 -4.29
N LYS A 235 8.95 17.09 -4.89
CA LYS A 235 8.92 18.53 -4.60
C LYS A 235 7.97 18.92 -3.46
N ASN A 236 7.08 18.02 -3.03
CA ASN A 236 6.05 18.25 -2.00
C ASN A 236 5.79 16.94 -1.25
N SER A 237 6.84 16.36 -0.67
CA SER A 237 6.82 14.99 -0.15
C SER A 237 5.83 14.81 0.99
N GLU A 238 5.56 15.90 1.72
CA GLU A 238 4.61 15.99 2.83
C GLU A 238 3.14 15.87 2.43
N ARG A 239 2.81 16.05 1.15
CA ARG A 239 1.41 16.08 0.67
C ARG A 239 0.82 14.72 0.36
N VAL A 240 1.66 13.70 0.20
CA VAL A 240 1.22 12.34 -0.10
C VAL A 240 1.73 11.42 0.99
N ASN A 241 0.84 10.57 1.50
CA ASN A 241 1.20 9.55 2.47
C ASN A 241 2.27 8.65 1.87
N SER A 242 3.43 8.62 2.52
CA SER A 242 4.60 7.84 2.11
C SER A 242 4.33 6.34 1.97
N LYS A 243 3.29 5.80 2.63
CA LYS A 243 2.83 4.43 2.41
C LYS A 243 2.38 4.21 0.97
N ILE A 244 1.58 5.13 0.42
CA ILE A 244 1.12 5.07 -0.99
C ILE A 244 2.33 5.13 -1.93
N VAL A 245 3.29 5.99 -1.64
CA VAL A 245 4.53 6.15 -2.41
C VAL A 245 5.34 4.85 -2.39
N SER A 246 5.56 4.28 -1.21
CA SER A 246 6.30 3.03 -1.01
C SER A 246 5.67 1.83 -1.70
N GLU A 247 4.34 1.80 -1.81
CA GLU A 247 3.60 0.73 -2.50
C GLU A 247 3.80 0.77 -4.01
N ASN A 248 4.03 1.95 -4.58
CA ASN A 248 4.06 2.18 -6.02
C ASN A 248 5.46 2.46 -6.58
N VAL A 249 6.49 2.58 -5.74
CA VAL A 249 7.85 2.95 -6.17
C VAL A 249 8.50 1.94 -7.12
N HIS A 250 8.04 0.69 -7.09
CA HIS A 250 8.47 -0.35 -8.03
C HIS A 250 8.21 0.04 -9.50
N LEU A 251 7.21 0.89 -9.75
CA LEU A 251 6.85 1.38 -11.10
C LEU A 251 7.90 2.29 -11.72
N ILE A 252 8.80 2.86 -10.92
CA ILE A 252 9.85 3.77 -11.38
C ILE A 252 11.26 3.21 -11.15
N GLU A 253 11.41 1.91 -10.89
CA GLU A 253 12.69 1.24 -10.59
C GLU A 253 13.81 1.50 -11.61
N GLN A 254 13.46 1.71 -12.88
CA GLN A 254 14.42 1.94 -13.98
C GLN A 254 14.64 3.43 -14.27
N SER A 255 14.05 4.33 -13.50
CA SER A 255 14.14 5.77 -13.72
C SER A 255 15.34 6.40 -13.00
N ASP A 256 15.87 7.48 -13.56
CA ASP A 256 16.94 8.27 -12.95
C ASP A 256 16.53 8.92 -11.61
N ILE A 257 15.22 9.11 -11.38
CA ILE A 257 14.69 9.72 -10.15
C ILE A 257 14.48 8.70 -9.01
N PHE A 258 14.54 7.40 -9.31
CA PHE A 258 14.28 6.33 -8.32
C PHE A 258 15.13 6.52 -7.06
N GLN A 259 16.42 6.81 -7.23
CA GLN A 259 17.33 6.99 -6.11
C GLN A 259 16.97 8.21 -5.26
N ALA A 260 16.46 9.28 -5.87
CA ALA A 260 15.99 10.45 -5.13
C ALA A 260 14.76 10.10 -4.27
N VAL A 261 13.85 9.29 -4.80
CA VAL A 261 12.67 8.82 -4.05
C VAL A 261 13.06 7.96 -2.86
N ILE A 262 14.01 7.02 -3.05
CA ILE A 262 14.56 6.20 -1.96
C ILE A 262 15.19 7.08 -0.87
N ASN A 263 15.98 8.08 -1.26
CA ASN A 263 16.61 8.98 -0.30
C ASN A 263 15.60 9.82 0.48
N GLU A 264 14.51 10.26 -0.15
CA GLU A 264 13.46 11.04 0.52
C GLU A 264 12.66 10.19 1.50
N LEU A 265 12.24 8.99 1.09
CA LEU A 265 11.57 8.04 2.00
C LEU A 265 12.45 7.65 3.19
N ALA A 266 13.77 7.58 2.99
CA ALA A 266 14.74 7.27 4.05
C ALA A 266 14.90 8.38 5.10
N ARG A 267 14.38 9.60 4.86
CA ARG A 267 14.43 10.72 5.83
C ARG A 267 13.32 10.66 6.87
N GLU A 268 12.29 9.83 6.68
CA GLU A 268 11.22 9.68 7.68
C GLU A 268 11.77 9.05 8.97
N SER A 269 11.46 9.67 10.11
CA SER A 269 11.86 9.18 11.42
C SER A 269 11.32 7.76 11.67
N PHE A 270 12.18 6.89 12.20
CA PHE A 270 11.82 5.50 12.46
C PHE A 270 10.95 5.36 13.73
N ASP A 271 9.73 4.85 13.58
CA ASP A 271 8.88 4.39 14.69
C ASP A 271 8.94 2.85 14.78
N PHE A 272 9.42 2.33 15.92
CA PHE A 272 9.59 0.91 16.16
C PHE A 272 8.27 0.14 16.32
N GLU A 273 7.20 0.82 16.72
CA GLU A 273 5.87 0.22 16.86
C GLU A 273 5.11 0.26 15.52
N ASN A 274 5.38 1.26 14.68
CA ASN A 274 4.79 1.42 13.35
C ASN A 274 5.86 1.50 12.25
N PRO A 275 6.21 0.39 11.57
CA PRO A 275 7.26 0.39 10.56
C PRO A 275 6.99 1.42 9.47
N SER A 276 7.96 2.31 9.25
CA SER A 276 7.84 3.36 8.25
C SER A 276 7.60 2.77 6.85
N PRO A 277 6.95 3.52 5.95
CA PRO A 277 6.80 3.12 4.55
C PRO A 277 8.10 2.71 3.88
N PHE A 278 9.21 3.38 4.19
CA PHE A 278 10.54 2.99 3.74
C PHE A 278 10.95 1.59 4.22
N SER A 279 10.69 1.27 5.49
CA SER A 279 10.96 -0.06 6.07
C SER A 279 10.15 -1.16 5.38
N ASN A 280 8.88 -0.89 5.08
CA ASN A 280 8.00 -1.81 4.36
C ASN A 280 8.42 -2.02 2.90
N LEU A 281 8.96 -0.99 2.24
CA LEU A 281 9.51 -1.08 0.89
C LEU A 281 10.75 -1.99 0.87
N VAL A 282 11.70 -1.72 1.76
CA VAL A 282 12.93 -2.49 1.89
C VAL A 282 12.64 -3.97 2.15
N TYR A 283 11.69 -4.25 3.06
CA TYR A 283 11.21 -5.62 3.32
C TYR A 283 10.63 -6.30 2.08
N ARG A 284 9.82 -5.59 1.29
CA ARG A 284 9.22 -6.11 0.04
C ARG A 284 10.26 -6.41 -1.02
N ILE A 285 11.23 -5.52 -1.24
CA ILE A 285 12.32 -5.71 -2.22
C ILE A 285 13.12 -6.97 -1.85
N TYR A 286 13.46 -7.16 -0.57
CA TYR A 286 14.15 -8.36 -0.11
C TYR A 286 13.34 -9.64 -0.40
N ARG A 287 12.06 -9.67 0.01
CA ARG A 287 11.23 -10.88 -0.09
C ARG A 287 11.00 -11.31 -1.55
N THR A 288 10.93 -10.34 -2.46
CA THR A 288 10.64 -10.60 -3.88
C THR A 288 11.89 -10.91 -4.68
N ASN A 289 13.06 -10.33 -4.33
CA ASN A 289 14.28 -10.57 -5.09
C ASN A 289 15.57 -10.27 -4.27
N LYS A 290 16.20 -11.33 -3.74
CA LYS A 290 17.43 -11.25 -2.94
C LYS A 290 18.62 -10.62 -3.68
N LEU A 291 18.73 -10.82 -4.99
CA LEU A 291 19.82 -10.28 -5.82
C LEU A 291 19.63 -8.78 -6.11
N LYS A 292 18.37 -8.33 -6.26
CA LYS A 292 18.03 -6.91 -6.33
C LYS A 292 18.35 -6.21 -5.00
N PHE A 293 18.05 -6.85 -3.86
CA PHE A 293 18.36 -6.31 -2.54
C PHE A 293 19.86 -5.97 -2.37
N GLU A 294 20.76 -6.80 -2.89
CA GLU A 294 22.21 -6.55 -2.89
C GLU A 294 22.63 -5.31 -3.67
N ARG A 295 21.89 -4.94 -4.74
CA ARG A 295 22.16 -3.71 -5.51
C ARG A 295 21.78 -2.44 -4.76
N TYR A 296 20.85 -2.51 -3.82
CA TYR A 296 20.35 -1.35 -3.06
C TYR A 296 21.02 -1.18 -1.69
N LEU A 297 21.86 -2.14 -1.30
CA LEU A 297 22.55 -2.20 -0.02
C LEU A 297 23.43 -0.95 0.23
N ASP A 298 24.05 -0.36 -0.78
CA ASP A 298 24.89 0.83 -0.61
C ASP A 298 24.10 2.14 -0.42
N ALA A 299 22.90 2.24 -1.00
CA ALA A 299 21.97 3.35 -0.71
C ALA A 299 21.40 3.23 0.71
N ILE A 300 21.09 2.00 1.12
CA ILE A 300 20.57 1.62 2.43
C ILE A 300 21.60 1.88 3.55
N LYS A 301 22.86 1.46 3.37
CA LYS A 301 23.97 1.67 4.33
C LYS A 301 24.22 3.14 4.71
N LYS A 302 23.80 4.08 3.86
CA LYS A 302 23.95 5.53 4.13
C LYS A 302 22.87 6.08 5.06
N ALA A 303 21.76 5.37 5.24
CA ALA A 303 20.69 5.73 6.16
C ALA A 303 20.96 5.05 7.52
N ARG A 304 21.50 5.84 8.47
CA ARG A 304 22.12 5.39 9.74
C ARG A 304 21.25 4.57 10.70
N GLU A 305 19.99 4.29 10.39
CA GLU A 305 19.06 3.53 11.24
C GLU A 305 18.55 2.24 10.56
N VAL A 306 18.77 2.10 9.24
CA VAL A 306 18.24 0.98 8.45
C VAL A 306 19.03 -0.31 8.69
N ASP A 307 20.29 -0.19 9.11
CA ASP A 307 21.14 -1.32 9.51
C ASP A 307 20.57 -2.10 10.71
N LEU A 308 19.90 -1.42 11.64
CA LEU A 308 19.29 -2.02 12.84
C LEU A 308 18.04 -2.85 12.50
N PHE A 309 17.15 -2.31 11.66
CA PHE A 309 15.91 -2.98 11.28
C PHE A 309 16.15 -4.11 10.28
N LEU A 310 17.03 -3.94 9.29
CA LEU A 310 17.30 -5.00 8.30
C LEU A 310 17.96 -6.23 8.91
N ALA A 311 18.93 -6.03 9.81
CA ALA A 311 19.60 -7.14 10.49
C ALA A 311 18.62 -7.94 11.36
N ALA A 312 17.67 -7.27 12.04
CA ALA A 312 16.72 -7.91 12.95
C ALA A 312 15.48 -8.49 12.24
N SER A 313 14.97 -7.83 11.19
CA SER A 313 13.64 -8.13 10.62
C SER A 313 13.66 -9.22 9.56
N VAL A 314 14.80 -9.43 8.91
CA VAL A 314 14.87 -10.09 7.58
C VAL A 314 15.44 -11.52 7.63
N GLY A 315 15.70 -12.07 8.83
CA GLY A 315 16.23 -13.43 8.97
C GLY A 315 17.67 -13.58 8.47
N ILE A 316 18.42 -12.47 8.41
CA ILE A 316 19.84 -12.42 8.05
C ILE A 316 20.72 -12.69 9.28
N ALA A 317 20.13 -12.77 10.48
CA ALA A 317 20.83 -12.99 11.75
C ALA A 317 21.76 -14.22 11.72
N ASP A 318 21.34 -15.31 11.06
CA ASP A 318 22.14 -16.54 10.90
C ASP A 318 23.42 -16.35 10.09
N SER A 319 23.48 -15.30 9.26
CA SER A 319 24.61 -15.00 8.38
C SER A 319 25.51 -13.85 8.86
N LEU A 320 25.14 -13.19 9.97
CA LEU A 320 25.92 -12.09 10.53
C LEU A 320 26.95 -12.63 11.55
N PRO A 321 28.22 -12.18 11.49
CA PRO A 321 29.22 -12.56 12.47
C PRO A 321 28.76 -12.18 13.89
N THR A 322 28.84 -13.11 14.84
CA THR A 322 28.37 -12.90 16.23
C THR A 322 28.98 -11.65 16.86
N GLN A 323 30.23 -11.30 16.55
CA GLN A 323 30.88 -10.06 17.05
C GLN A 323 30.19 -8.77 16.58
N PHE A 324 29.54 -8.79 15.41
CA PHE A 324 28.80 -7.66 14.87
C PHE A 324 27.48 -7.47 15.61
N ILE A 325 26.74 -8.56 15.84
CA ILE A 325 25.51 -8.59 16.66
C ILE A 325 25.79 -8.06 18.08
N LEU A 326 26.95 -8.39 18.66
CA LEU A 326 27.33 -7.97 20.01
C LEU A 326 27.63 -6.48 20.15
N LYS A 327 28.18 -5.85 19.11
CA LYS A 327 28.41 -4.39 19.09
C LYS A 327 27.11 -3.59 18.97
N LEU A 328 26.02 -4.23 18.54
CA LEU A 328 24.73 -3.62 18.23
C LEU A 328 23.71 -3.69 19.39
N LEU A 329 24.01 -4.43 20.47
CA LEU A 329 23.12 -4.57 21.63
C LEU A 329 23.41 -3.48 22.68
N ASP A 330 22.64 -2.39 22.65
CA ASP A 330 22.65 -1.39 23.72
C ASP A 330 22.08 -1.98 25.03
N LYS A 331 22.62 -1.56 26.18
CA LYS A 331 22.40 -2.20 27.50
C LYS A 331 20.98 -2.03 28.07
N ASN A 332 20.13 -1.20 27.45
CA ASN A 332 18.89 -0.72 28.09
C ASN A 332 17.58 -1.20 27.43
N ASP A 333 17.59 -1.90 26.30
CA ASP A 333 16.35 -2.39 25.66
C ASP A 333 16.22 -3.93 25.71
N LYS A 334 15.54 -4.39 26.77
CA LYS A 334 15.23 -5.80 27.02
C LYS A 334 14.32 -6.41 25.94
N LYS A 335 13.38 -5.63 25.37
CA LYS A 335 12.44 -6.13 24.34
C LYS A 335 13.13 -6.37 23.01
N LEU A 336 13.97 -5.43 22.56
CA LEU A 336 14.75 -5.57 21.33
C LEU A 336 15.74 -6.74 21.41
N THR A 337 16.42 -6.86 22.56
CA THR A 337 17.34 -7.96 22.84
C THR A 337 16.62 -9.31 22.69
N LEU A 338 15.45 -9.49 23.33
CA LEU A 338 14.67 -10.72 23.22
C LEU A 338 14.20 -11.03 21.80
N ARG A 339 13.86 -10.02 21.00
CA ARG A 339 13.38 -10.17 19.62
C ARG A 339 14.49 -10.52 18.63
N ILE A 340 15.72 -10.11 18.90
CA ILE A 340 16.92 -10.49 18.12
C ILE A 340 17.33 -11.92 18.49
N PHE A 341 17.39 -12.24 19.79
CA PHE A 341 17.76 -13.56 20.26
C PHE A 341 16.73 -14.63 19.90
N SER A 342 15.47 -14.28 19.67
CA SER A 342 14.44 -15.26 19.30
C SER A 342 14.60 -15.88 17.92
N ARG A 343 15.55 -15.36 17.14
CA ARG A 343 15.88 -15.82 15.79
C ARG A 343 17.28 -16.40 15.70
N LEU A 344 17.96 -16.61 16.83
CA LEU A 344 19.31 -17.17 16.90
C LEU A 344 19.29 -18.58 17.50
N PRO A 345 20.13 -19.51 17.00
CA PRO A 345 20.31 -20.82 17.62
C PRO A 345 20.79 -20.73 19.07
N ILE A 346 20.40 -21.71 19.90
CA ILE A 346 20.81 -21.81 21.31
C ILE A 346 22.29 -22.23 21.39
N HIS A 347 23.22 -21.28 21.37
CA HIS A 347 24.65 -21.53 21.57
C HIS A 347 25.17 -20.98 22.92
N LYS A 348 26.27 -21.55 23.44
CA LYS A 348 26.94 -21.15 24.70
C LYS A 348 27.08 -19.63 24.87
N LYS A 349 27.51 -18.95 23.81
CA LYS A 349 27.72 -17.50 23.82
C LYS A 349 26.42 -16.72 23.92
N ASN A 350 25.34 -17.18 23.28
CA ASN A 350 24.02 -16.55 23.29
C ASN A 350 23.33 -16.71 24.65
N TYR A 351 23.49 -17.88 25.28
CA TYR A 351 22.96 -18.18 26.62
C TYR A 351 23.57 -17.30 27.72
N GLU A 352 24.91 -17.17 27.76
CA GLU A 352 25.58 -16.33 28.77
C GLU A 352 25.15 -14.85 28.68
N ILE A 353 24.89 -14.35 27.47
CA ILE A 353 24.41 -12.97 27.25
C ILE A 353 22.97 -12.80 27.73
N LEU A 354 22.09 -13.77 27.45
CA LEU A 354 20.70 -13.72 27.92
C LEU A 354 20.63 -13.79 29.45
N LYS A 355 21.47 -14.64 30.06
CA LYS A 355 21.62 -14.74 31.53
C LYS A 355 22.06 -13.41 32.15
N GLU A 356 23.05 -12.74 31.55
CA GLU A 356 23.59 -11.47 32.05
C GLU A 356 22.63 -10.29 31.81
N LYS A 357 21.96 -10.23 30.64
CA LYS A 357 21.21 -9.03 30.20
C LYS A 357 19.70 -9.05 30.49
N VAL A 358 19.05 -10.22 30.57
CA VAL A 358 17.57 -10.30 30.61
C VAL A 358 17.02 -10.59 32.01
N GLY A 359 17.81 -11.20 32.90
CA GLY A 359 17.37 -11.56 34.26
C GLY A 359 16.28 -12.63 34.22
N ILE A 360 16.70 -13.87 33.95
CA ILE A 360 15.81 -15.03 33.81
C ILE A 360 15.52 -15.62 35.20
N SER A 361 14.28 -16.06 35.46
CA SER A 361 13.92 -16.72 36.73
C SER A 361 14.67 -18.04 36.93
N SER A 362 14.85 -18.49 38.18
CA SER A 362 15.67 -19.66 38.56
C SER A 362 15.24 -20.97 37.88
N ILE A 363 13.94 -21.14 37.60
CA ILE A 363 13.38 -22.37 37.00
C ILE A 363 13.49 -22.36 35.48
N LYS A 364 13.19 -21.24 34.81
CA LYS A 364 13.48 -21.06 33.38
C LYS A 364 14.98 -21.18 33.10
N HIS A 365 15.81 -20.79 34.07
CA HIS A 365 17.25 -21.00 34.06
C HIS A 365 17.65 -22.49 34.11
N LYS A 366 16.92 -23.34 34.85
CA LYS A 366 17.13 -24.81 34.89
C LYS A 366 16.85 -25.46 33.54
N ILE A 367 15.71 -25.14 32.91
CA ILE A 367 15.35 -25.66 31.57
C ILE A 367 16.33 -25.17 30.50
N LEU A 368 16.69 -23.88 30.50
CA LEU A 368 17.70 -23.34 29.59
C LEU A 368 19.10 -23.94 29.84
N ARG A 369 19.45 -24.28 31.08
CA ARG A 369 20.71 -24.95 31.43
C ARG A 369 20.73 -26.41 31.00
N LEU A 370 19.61 -27.13 31.14
CA LEU A 370 19.44 -28.49 30.61
C LEU A 370 19.53 -28.47 29.09
N ALA A 371 18.83 -27.53 28.43
CA ALA A 371 18.93 -27.29 27.00
C ALA A 371 20.38 -27.02 26.57
N TYR A 372 21.13 -26.20 27.31
CA TYR A 372 22.55 -25.95 27.07
C TYR A 372 23.41 -27.23 27.13
N ASN A 373 23.24 -28.05 28.18
CA ASN A 373 23.99 -29.31 28.33
C ASN A 373 23.64 -30.35 27.25
N HIS A 374 22.44 -30.28 26.68
CA HIS A 374 21.98 -31.13 25.57
C HIS A 374 22.47 -30.62 24.20
N VAL A 375 22.41 -29.31 23.95
CA VAL A 375 22.83 -28.71 22.67
C VAL A 375 24.33 -28.82 22.43
N GLU A 376 25.18 -28.88 23.47
CA GLU A 376 26.62 -29.21 23.29
C GLU A 376 26.86 -30.62 22.70
N LYS A 377 25.85 -31.51 22.70
CA LYS A 377 25.91 -32.87 22.14
C LYS A 377 25.16 -33.03 20.81
N MET A 378 24.45 -32.00 20.34
CA MET A 378 23.69 -32.03 19.10
C MET A 378 24.62 -32.03 17.87
N GLN A 379 25.07 -33.21 17.43
CA GLN A 379 25.51 -33.36 16.05
C GLN A 379 24.29 -33.34 15.12
N PRO A 380 24.36 -32.65 13.97
CA PRO A 380 23.32 -32.73 12.94
C PRO A 380 23.13 -34.19 12.53
N LEU A 381 21.90 -34.56 12.18
CA LEU A 381 21.66 -35.84 11.51
C LEU A 381 22.51 -35.88 10.23
N PRO A 382 23.07 -37.04 9.83
CA PRO A 382 23.89 -37.14 8.63
C PRO A 382 23.16 -36.58 7.40
N HIS A 383 23.80 -35.66 6.67
CA HIS A 383 23.23 -34.98 5.50
C HIS A 383 23.18 -35.83 4.22
N SER A 384 22.96 -37.13 4.33
CA SER A 384 22.85 -38.01 3.17
C SER A 384 21.53 -38.75 3.19
N PHE A 385 20.66 -38.44 2.22
CA PHE A 385 19.61 -39.36 1.80
C PHE A 385 20.29 -40.66 1.36
N GLN A 386 20.17 -41.71 2.18
CA GLN A 386 20.38 -43.08 1.73
C GLN A 386 18.99 -43.72 1.63
N PRO A 387 18.63 -44.32 0.47
CA PRO A 387 17.42 -45.13 0.39
C PRO A 387 17.49 -46.20 1.48
N SER A 388 16.43 -46.31 2.29
CA SER A 388 16.42 -47.30 3.36
C SER A 388 16.62 -48.70 2.78
N LYS A 389 17.47 -49.48 3.44
CA LYS A 389 17.80 -50.85 3.00
C LYS A 389 16.69 -51.84 3.31
N ARG A 390 15.72 -51.47 4.16
CA ARG A 390 14.55 -52.29 4.53
C ARG A 390 13.28 -51.43 4.68
N ALA A 391 12.11 -51.99 4.42
CA ALA A 391 10.86 -51.32 4.76
C ALA A 391 10.69 -51.27 6.29
N LEU A 392 10.51 -50.07 6.86
CA LEU A 392 10.19 -49.87 8.28
C LEU A 392 8.69 -50.09 8.54
N LYS A 393 8.34 -50.53 9.75
CA LYS A 393 6.96 -50.53 10.26
C LYS A 393 6.71 -49.23 11.01
N ILE A 394 5.83 -48.37 10.51
CA ILE A 394 5.64 -47.01 11.05
C ILE A 394 4.18 -46.81 11.48
N ALA A 395 3.96 -46.33 12.71
CA ALA A 395 2.65 -45.87 13.15
C ALA A 395 2.50 -44.37 12.88
N VAL A 396 1.48 -43.98 12.12
CA VAL A 396 1.18 -42.58 11.82
C VAL A 396 -0.05 -42.14 12.61
N CYS A 397 0.18 -41.39 13.68
CA CYS A 397 -0.81 -40.77 14.54
C CYS A 397 -1.22 -39.40 14.00
N ILE A 398 -2.46 -39.27 13.56
CA ILE A 398 -3.01 -38.02 13.04
C ILE A 398 -4.01 -37.49 14.07
N SER A 399 -3.72 -36.31 14.63
CA SER A 399 -4.50 -35.77 15.73
C SER A 399 -4.74 -34.28 15.69
N GLY A 400 -5.99 -33.87 15.99
CA GLY A 400 -6.42 -32.48 16.06
C GLY A 400 -7.58 -32.12 15.13
N GLN A 401 -7.58 -30.88 14.64
CA GLN A 401 -8.63 -30.32 13.77
C GLN A 401 -8.39 -30.67 12.30
N LEU A 402 -9.46 -30.96 11.56
CA LEU A 402 -9.44 -31.46 10.19
C LEU A 402 -9.58 -30.35 9.13
N ARG A 403 -8.77 -29.28 9.21
CA ARG A 403 -8.76 -28.24 8.16
C ARG A 403 -7.94 -28.73 6.97
N GLY A 404 -8.44 -28.61 5.74
CA GLY A 404 -7.72 -29.01 4.51
C GLY A 404 -7.13 -30.43 4.53
N PHE A 405 -7.72 -31.33 5.33
CA PHE A 405 -7.08 -32.58 5.72
C PHE A 405 -6.91 -33.56 4.55
N GLU A 406 -7.81 -33.52 3.57
CA GLU A 406 -7.73 -34.35 2.36
C GLU A 406 -6.50 -33.99 1.52
N GLN A 407 -6.28 -32.69 1.30
CA GLN A 407 -5.13 -32.20 0.57
C GLN A 407 -3.82 -32.49 1.32
N ALA A 408 -3.78 -32.20 2.63
CA ALA A 408 -2.59 -32.46 3.44
C ALA A 408 -2.20 -33.95 3.41
N PHE A 409 -3.18 -34.85 3.58
CA PHE A 409 -2.92 -36.28 3.57
C PHE A 409 -2.60 -36.82 2.17
N LYS A 410 -3.20 -36.25 1.12
CA LYS A 410 -2.84 -36.57 -0.27
C LYS A 410 -1.38 -36.21 -0.55
N ALA A 411 -0.95 -35.00 -0.20
CA ALA A 411 0.44 -34.57 -0.38
C ALA A 411 1.41 -35.48 0.39
N LEU A 412 1.05 -35.87 1.61
CA LEU A 412 1.82 -36.82 2.41
C LEU A 412 2.01 -38.18 1.71
N LYS A 413 0.95 -38.73 1.10
CA LYS A 413 1.02 -40.01 0.34
C LYS A 413 1.96 -39.96 -0.86
N GLU A 414 2.22 -38.78 -1.39
CA GLU A 414 3.12 -38.57 -2.54
C GLU A 414 4.60 -38.47 -2.12
N THR A 415 4.90 -38.47 -0.81
CA THR A 415 6.26 -38.45 -0.30
C THR A 415 6.85 -39.86 -0.12
N SER A 416 8.18 -39.98 -0.10
CA SER A 416 8.88 -41.26 0.16
C SER A 416 8.56 -41.84 1.54
N PHE A 417 7.92 -41.08 2.42
CA PHE A 417 7.43 -41.54 3.72
C PHE A 417 6.48 -42.75 3.56
N PHE A 418 5.63 -42.75 2.53
CA PHE A 418 4.64 -43.80 2.25
C PHE A 418 5.18 -45.00 1.46
N GLU A 419 6.50 -45.07 1.24
CA GLU A 419 7.16 -46.26 0.69
C GLU A 419 7.37 -47.38 1.75
N HIS A 420 7.09 -47.08 3.03
CA HIS A 420 7.19 -47.98 4.18
C HIS A 420 5.85 -48.66 4.56
N ASP A 421 5.90 -49.65 5.45
CA ASP A 421 4.70 -50.32 5.97
C ASP A 421 4.05 -49.45 7.06
N ILE A 422 2.99 -48.74 6.69
CA ILE A 422 2.32 -47.74 7.53
C ILE A 422 0.99 -48.25 8.07
N ASP A 423 0.80 -48.11 9.38
CA ASP A 423 -0.50 -48.18 10.02
C ASP A 423 -0.93 -46.77 10.47
N VAL A 424 -2.10 -46.30 10.00
CA VAL A 424 -2.63 -44.97 10.35
C VAL A 424 -3.59 -45.06 11.53
N PHE A 425 -3.39 -44.21 12.53
CA PHE A 425 -4.24 -44.04 13.70
C PHE A 425 -4.79 -42.62 13.71
N LEU A 426 -6.10 -42.48 13.91
CA LEU A 426 -6.76 -41.18 13.90
C LEU A 426 -7.46 -40.93 15.24
N SER A 427 -7.13 -39.81 15.88
CA SER A 427 -7.98 -39.24 16.95
C SER A 427 -8.21 -37.77 16.62
N VAL A 428 -9.43 -37.42 16.22
CA VAL A 428 -9.75 -36.10 15.66
C VAL A 428 -11.03 -35.52 16.23
N TRP A 429 -11.14 -34.20 16.17
CA TRP A 429 -12.37 -33.50 16.55
C TRP A 429 -13.45 -33.70 15.49
N LYS A 430 -14.70 -33.83 15.91
CA LYS A 430 -15.87 -33.92 15.03
C LYS A 430 -16.04 -32.66 14.20
N ASP A 431 -15.66 -31.50 14.74
CA ASP A 431 -15.63 -30.24 14.01
C ASP A 431 -14.32 -30.15 13.19
N LYS A 432 -14.46 -29.85 11.89
CA LYS A 432 -13.36 -29.59 10.94
C LYS A 432 -12.54 -28.35 11.31
N GLY A 433 -12.95 -27.60 12.33
CA GLY A 433 -12.30 -26.38 12.82
C GLY A 433 -12.69 -25.14 12.04
N ARG A 434 -13.87 -25.12 11.40
CA ARG A 434 -14.35 -23.91 10.70
C ARG A 434 -14.60 -22.80 11.71
N LYS A 435 -13.99 -21.62 11.50
CA LYS A 435 -14.25 -20.47 12.36
C LYS A 435 -15.70 -20.03 12.22
N LYS A 436 -16.35 -19.65 13.34
CA LYS A 436 -17.62 -18.92 13.31
C LYS A 436 -17.48 -17.71 12.39
N ILE A 437 -18.56 -17.33 11.71
CA ILE A 437 -18.59 -16.15 10.84
C ILE A 437 -18.03 -14.95 11.62
N HIS A 438 -16.95 -14.37 11.11
CA HIS A 438 -16.32 -13.19 11.67
C HIS A 438 -15.78 -12.34 10.51
N PRO A 439 -15.95 -11.01 10.51
CA PRO A 439 -15.56 -10.14 9.38
C PRO A 439 -14.13 -10.36 8.88
N ALA A 440 -13.17 -10.49 9.79
CA ALA A 440 -11.76 -10.70 9.46
C ALA A 440 -11.42 -12.08 8.84
N HIS A 441 -12.38 -12.99 8.73
CA HIS A 441 -12.14 -14.38 8.33
C HIS A 441 -13.11 -14.89 7.26
N LEU A 442 -13.97 -14.03 6.70
CA LEU A 442 -14.96 -14.43 5.68
C LEU A 442 -14.33 -14.98 4.42
N ASP A 443 -13.20 -14.42 3.98
CA ASP A 443 -12.44 -14.90 2.82
C ASP A 443 -11.89 -16.32 2.99
N ARG A 444 -11.93 -16.89 4.20
CA ARG A 444 -11.56 -18.29 4.46
C ARG A 444 -12.74 -19.24 4.35
N ILE A 445 -13.96 -18.72 4.44
CA ILE A 445 -15.21 -19.51 4.47
C ILE A 445 -15.90 -19.43 3.10
N PHE A 446 -15.79 -18.27 2.43
CA PHE A 446 -16.51 -17.95 1.22
C PHE A 446 -15.60 -17.52 0.06
N PRO A 447 -16.12 -17.56 -1.18
CA PRO A 447 -15.51 -16.89 -2.33
C PRO A 447 -15.33 -15.39 -2.08
N LYS A 448 -14.35 -14.78 -2.73
CA LYS A 448 -13.84 -13.44 -2.35
C LYS A 448 -14.87 -12.34 -2.61
N ALA A 449 -15.55 -12.38 -3.75
CA ALA A 449 -16.59 -11.42 -4.08
C ALA A 449 -17.76 -11.51 -3.09
N PHE A 450 -18.19 -12.73 -2.79
CA PHE A 450 -19.25 -12.99 -1.81
C PHE A 450 -18.86 -12.55 -0.40
N ALA A 451 -17.64 -12.88 0.03
CA ALA A 451 -17.10 -12.51 1.35
C ALA A 451 -17.08 -10.99 1.54
N GLN A 452 -16.70 -10.23 0.51
CA GLN A 452 -16.68 -8.76 0.56
C GLN A 452 -18.09 -8.17 0.74
N VAL A 453 -19.06 -8.66 -0.03
CA VAL A 453 -20.46 -8.20 0.06
C VAL A 453 -21.05 -8.59 1.41
N LEU A 454 -20.85 -9.83 1.85
CA LEU A 454 -21.31 -10.31 3.15
C LEU A 454 -20.65 -9.52 4.29
N SER A 455 -19.36 -9.14 4.17
CA SER A 455 -18.68 -8.29 5.16
C SER A 455 -19.37 -6.95 5.34
N ASN A 456 -19.74 -6.28 4.24
CA ASN A 456 -20.44 -5.00 4.30
C ASN A 456 -21.79 -5.13 5.03
N PHE A 457 -22.49 -6.23 4.80
CA PHE A 457 -23.73 -6.53 5.51
C PHE A 457 -23.52 -6.87 6.97
N ILE A 458 -22.46 -7.60 7.34
CA ILE A 458 -22.14 -7.84 8.76
C ILE A 458 -21.84 -6.53 9.47
N THR A 459 -21.10 -5.60 8.84
CA THR A 459 -20.84 -4.27 9.39
C THR A 459 -22.13 -3.46 9.57
N SER A 460 -23.11 -3.64 8.69
CA SER A 460 -24.36 -2.86 8.70
C SER A 460 -25.43 -3.42 9.66
N TYR A 461 -25.56 -4.74 9.76
CA TYR A 461 -26.66 -5.40 10.46
C TYR A 461 -26.23 -6.25 11.66
N GLY A 462 -24.96 -6.64 11.75
CA GLY A 462 -24.47 -7.60 12.74
C GLY A 462 -24.80 -9.06 12.39
N ILE A 463 -24.06 -9.99 13.01
CA ILE A 463 -24.17 -11.44 12.75
C ILE A 463 -25.54 -12.02 13.15
N PRO A 464 -26.14 -11.68 14.31
CA PRO A 464 -27.43 -12.26 14.71
C PRO A 464 -28.56 -11.93 13.72
N ALA A 465 -28.65 -10.67 13.27
CA ALA A 465 -29.66 -10.24 12.30
C ALA A 465 -29.46 -10.91 10.92
N LEU A 466 -28.21 -11.22 10.56
CA LEU A 466 -27.92 -11.99 9.35
C LEU A 466 -28.37 -13.44 9.49
N GLN A 467 -28.15 -14.07 10.64
CA GLN A 467 -28.59 -15.44 10.88
C GLN A 467 -30.10 -15.61 10.75
N GLU A 468 -30.89 -14.59 11.13
CA GLU A 468 -32.34 -14.58 10.91
C GLU A 468 -32.74 -14.39 9.44
N LYS A 469 -31.93 -13.67 8.66
CA LYS A 469 -32.19 -13.39 7.24
C LYS A 469 -31.74 -14.49 6.28
N ILE A 470 -30.70 -15.24 6.63
CA ILE A 470 -30.13 -16.33 5.82
C ILE A 470 -29.96 -17.63 6.65
N PRO A 471 -31.02 -18.12 7.32
CA PRO A 471 -30.92 -19.26 8.23
C PRO A 471 -30.43 -20.53 7.53
N SER A 472 -30.81 -20.76 6.27
CA SER A 472 -30.38 -21.94 5.51
C SER A 472 -28.88 -21.94 5.23
N LEU A 473 -28.26 -20.76 5.03
CA LEU A 473 -26.81 -20.66 4.86
C LEU A 473 -26.07 -20.97 6.17
N PHE A 474 -26.56 -20.48 7.31
CA PHE A 474 -25.99 -20.79 8.63
C PHE A 474 -26.14 -22.26 9.00
N GLU A 475 -27.27 -22.89 8.68
CA GLU A 475 -27.47 -24.33 8.87
C GLU A 475 -26.48 -25.14 8.01
N LYS A 476 -26.35 -24.77 6.73
CA LYS A 476 -25.41 -25.41 5.81
C LYS A 476 -23.96 -25.28 6.27
N LEU A 477 -23.57 -24.14 6.84
CA LEU A 477 -22.24 -23.92 7.43
C LEU A 477 -21.97 -24.86 8.61
N ASN A 478 -22.95 -25.01 9.51
CA ASN A 478 -22.86 -25.89 10.67
C ASN A 478 -22.82 -27.37 10.27
N GLN A 479 -23.58 -27.78 9.25
CA GLN A 479 -23.53 -29.16 8.76
C GLN A 479 -22.18 -29.47 8.10
N ALA A 480 -21.69 -28.55 7.26
CA ALA A 480 -20.44 -28.73 6.55
C ALA A 480 -19.19 -28.49 7.42
N SER A 481 -19.34 -28.04 8.68
CA SER A 481 -18.25 -28.03 9.66
C SER A 481 -18.06 -29.36 10.37
N LEU A 482 -18.99 -30.32 10.26
CA LEU A 482 -18.86 -31.63 10.91
C LEU A 482 -18.27 -32.67 9.96
N ILE A 483 -17.45 -33.57 10.50
CA ILE A 483 -16.88 -34.72 9.78
C ILE A 483 -17.70 -35.99 10.01
N SER A 484 -17.81 -36.83 8.97
CA SER A 484 -18.39 -38.17 9.09
C SER A 484 -17.31 -39.25 9.21
N GLU A 485 -17.63 -40.36 9.89
CA GLU A 485 -16.72 -41.50 10.01
C GLU A 485 -16.39 -42.13 8.64
N SER A 486 -17.37 -42.19 7.73
CA SER A 486 -17.19 -42.68 6.37
C SER A 486 -16.19 -41.86 5.56
N GLU A 487 -16.23 -40.54 5.71
CA GLU A 487 -15.32 -39.61 5.01
C GLU A 487 -13.87 -39.83 5.47
N LEU A 488 -13.63 -39.89 6.79
CA LEU A 488 -12.29 -40.18 7.32
C LEU A 488 -11.78 -41.56 6.92
N LYS A 489 -12.63 -42.58 6.91
CA LYS A 489 -12.26 -43.91 6.43
C LYS A 489 -11.87 -43.90 4.96
N SER A 490 -12.56 -43.13 4.12
CA SER A 490 -12.25 -43.03 2.70
C SER A 490 -10.90 -42.34 2.42
N VAL A 491 -10.53 -41.35 3.24
CA VAL A 491 -9.30 -40.55 3.05
C VAL A 491 -8.08 -41.25 3.67
N TYR A 492 -8.20 -41.61 4.95
CA TYR A 492 -7.09 -42.10 5.77
C TYR A 492 -6.95 -43.62 5.77
N ASN A 493 -8.02 -44.37 5.51
CA ASN A 493 -8.08 -45.82 5.72
C ASN A 493 -7.45 -46.25 7.07
N PRO A 494 -7.90 -45.68 8.21
CA PRO A 494 -7.22 -45.83 9.48
C PRO A 494 -7.41 -47.24 10.04
N LYS A 495 -6.35 -47.78 10.67
CA LYS A 495 -6.39 -49.03 11.43
C LYS A 495 -7.30 -48.90 12.65
N LYS A 496 -7.27 -47.74 13.31
CA LYS A 496 -8.24 -47.34 14.33
C LYS A 496 -8.57 -45.85 14.21
N LEU A 497 -9.82 -45.53 14.51
CA LEU A 497 -10.39 -44.20 14.39
C LEU A 497 -11.18 -43.86 15.65
N GLN A 498 -10.94 -42.67 16.18
CA GLN A 498 -11.71 -42.05 17.24
C GLN A 498 -12.12 -40.64 16.81
N ILE A 499 -13.41 -40.33 16.94
CA ILE A 499 -13.97 -39.01 16.66
C ILE A 499 -14.59 -38.51 17.96
N LEU A 500 -14.08 -37.40 18.48
CA LEU A 500 -14.55 -36.79 19.72
C LEU A 500 -15.29 -35.49 19.45
N SER A 501 -16.33 -35.21 20.22
CA SER A 501 -17.06 -33.94 20.12
C SER A 501 -16.33 -32.89 20.93
N ASP A 502 -15.89 -31.80 20.29
CA ASP A 502 -15.18 -30.70 20.98
C ASP A 502 -16.05 -30.04 22.08
N ASN A 503 -17.38 -30.11 21.91
CA ASN A 503 -18.36 -29.57 22.87
C ASN A 503 -18.41 -30.38 24.19
N GLU A 504 -17.97 -31.64 24.19
CA GLU A 504 -17.90 -32.45 25.42
C GLU A 504 -16.72 -32.04 26.32
N TYR A 505 -15.84 -31.17 25.81
CA TYR A 505 -14.63 -30.69 26.47
C TYR A 505 -14.54 -29.16 26.43
N GLU A 506 -15.66 -28.45 26.52
CA GLU A 506 -15.70 -26.97 26.48
C GLU A 506 -14.85 -26.32 27.59
N ASP A 507 -14.73 -26.98 28.73
CA ASP A 507 -13.93 -26.51 29.86
C ASP A 507 -12.41 -26.60 29.61
N PHE A 508 -11.97 -27.38 28.61
CA PHE A 508 -10.56 -27.48 28.27
C PHE A 508 -10.14 -26.24 27.47
N SER A 509 -9.01 -25.66 27.84
CA SER A 509 -8.29 -24.72 27.00
C SER A 509 -7.88 -25.35 25.67
N ASN A 510 -7.62 -24.51 24.65
CA ASN A 510 -7.14 -24.99 23.35
C ASN A 510 -5.85 -25.85 23.47
N MET A 511 -5.02 -25.57 24.48
CA MET A 511 -3.77 -26.33 24.71
C MET A 511 -4.05 -27.70 25.31
N GLU A 512 -4.94 -27.76 26.31
CA GLU A 512 -5.41 -29.03 26.86
C GLU A 512 -6.05 -29.90 25.78
N LYS A 513 -6.90 -29.32 24.93
CA LYS A 513 -7.49 -30.01 23.77
C LYS A 513 -6.43 -30.58 22.83
N MET A 514 -5.39 -29.83 22.51
CA MET A 514 -4.31 -30.30 21.65
C MET A 514 -3.57 -31.50 22.25
N TYR A 515 -3.09 -31.38 23.49
CA TYR A 515 -2.33 -32.44 24.14
C TYR A 515 -3.21 -33.67 24.46
N PHE A 516 -4.48 -33.46 24.80
CA PHE A 516 -5.46 -34.52 24.98
C PHE A 516 -5.62 -35.35 23.69
N MET A 517 -5.82 -34.71 22.54
CA MET A 517 -5.96 -35.44 21.26
C MET A 517 -4.70 -36.20 20.86
N ILE A 518 -3.51 -35.65 21.13
CA ILE A 518 -2.24 -36.36 20.92
C ILE A 518 -2.19 -37.63 21.78
N ASN A 519 -2.52 -37.50 23.07
CA ASN A 519 -2.55 -38.62 24.01
C ASN A 519 -3.58 -39.68 23.61
N GLN A 520 -4.79 -39.26 23.22
CA GLN A 520 -5.83 -40.17 22.77
C GLN A 520 -5.43 -40.94 21.50
N CYS A 521 -4.76 -40.28 20.55
CA CYS A 521 -4.27 -40.95 19.35
C CYS A 521 -3.22 -42.00 19.67
N TRP A 522 -2.28 -41.69 20.56
CA TRP A 522 -1.27 -42.65 21.06
C TRP A 522 -1.92 -43.89 21.69
N ASN A 523 -2.96 -43.70 22.50
CA ASN A 523 -3.67 -44.80 23.17
C ASN A 523 -4.42 -45.74 22.20
N LEU A 524 -4.58 -45.39 20.92
CA LEU A 524 -5.13 -46.30 19.92
C LEU A 524 -4.16 -47.41 19.50
N ILE A 525 -2.86 -47.22 19.74
CA ILE A 525 -1.82 -48.20 19.39
C ILE A 525 -1.76 -49.30 20.45
N ASP A 526 -2.25 -50.51 20.13
CA ASP A 526 -2.29 -51.63 21.10
C ASP A 526 -0.90 -52.12 21.53
N LYS A 527 0.04 -52.15 20.57
CA LYS A 527 1.39 -52.71 20.73
C LYS A 527 2.43 -51.75 20.14
N PRO A 528 2.74 -50.62 20.79
CA PRO A 528 3.68 -49.64 20.24
C PRO A 528 5.06 -50.21 19.92
N GLU A 529 5.49 -51.26 20.65
CA GLU A 529 6.77 -51.95 20.49
C GLU A 529 6.92 -52.70 19.15
N MET A 530 5.84 -52.88 18.38
CA MET A 530 5.90 -53.51 17.06
C MET A 530 6.34 -52.55 15.94
N TYR A 531 6.39 -51.25 16.21
CA TYR A 531 6.74 -50.22 15.23
C TYR A 531 8.19 -49.79 15.43
N ASP A 532 8.90 -49.59 14.32
CA ASP A 532 10.24 -49.01 14.32
C ASP A 532 10.17 -47.52 14.70
N LEU A 533 9.16 -46.81 14.20
CA LEU A 533 8.95 -45.37 14.44
C LEU A 533 7.47 -45.06 14.65
N VAL A 534 7.21 -44.00 15.41
CA VAL A 534 5.88 -43.40 15.55
C VAL A 534 5.96 -41.94 15.11
N VAL A 535 4.97 -41.53 14.33
CA VAL A 535 4.88 -40.17 13.77
C VAL A 535 3.60 -39.52 14.21
N ARG A 536 3.71 -38.31 14.74
CA ARG A 536 2.56 -37.44 14.97
C ARG A 536 2.48 -36.41 13.86
N LEU A 537 1.30 -36.30 13.26
CA LEU A 537 0.98 -35.30 12.24
C LEU A 537 -0.26 -34.51 12.62
N ARG A 538 -0.19 -33.20 12.40
CA ARG A 538 -1.37 -32.34 12.43
C ARG A 538 -2.14 -32.51 11.10
N PRO A 539 -3.47 -32.73 11.14
CA PRO A 539 -4.23 -33.04 9.91
C PRO A 539 -4.21 -31.93 8.86
N ASP A 540 -3.97 -30.67 9.24
CA ASP A 540 -4.01 -29.49 8.37
C ASP A 540 -2.63 -29.01 7.89
N LYS A 541 -1.58 -29.80 8.15
CA LYS A 541 -0.21 -29.48 7.75
C LYS A 541 0.16 -30.21 6.48
N GLU A 542 0.33 -29.44 5.40
CA GLU A 542 0.82 -29.99 4.13
C GLU A 542 2.33 -30.28 4.19
N MET A 543 2.73 -31.45 3.66
CA MET A 543 4.12 -31.85 3.49
C MET A 543 4.37 -32.12 2.01
N ILE A 544 5.21 -31.30 1.38
CA ILE A 544 5.47 -31.30 -0.07
C ILE A 544 6.52 -32.37 -0.42
N SER A 545 7.56 -32.51 0.41
CA SER A 545 8.55 -33.57 0.27
C SER A 545 9.22 -33.87 1.61
N CYS A 546 9.63 -35.12 1.80
CA CYS A 546 10.47 -35.56 2.91
C CYS A 546 11.63 -36.35 2.32
N SER A 547 12.87 -36.07 2.74
CA SER A 547 14.06 -36.84 2.36
C SER A 547 14.90 -37.23 3.57
N LEU A 548 14.23 -37.44 4.71
CA LEU A 548 14.85 -37.88 5.95
C LEU A 548 15.27 -39.35 5.89
N ASP A 549 16.46 -39.67 6.40
CA ASP A 549 16.88 -41.05 6.65
C ASP A 549 16.19 -41.60 7.91
N LEU A 550 15.02 -42.19 7.71
CA LEU A 550 14.22 -42.81 8.78
C LEU A 550 14.90 -44.03 9.40
N GLU A 551 15.79 -44.72 8.67
CA GLU A 551 16.51 -45.89 9.18
C GLU A 551 17.56 -45.47 10.23
N SER A 552 18.27 -44.37 9.98
CA SER A 552 19.14 -43.75 10.97
C SER A 552 18.36 -43.34 12.23
N LEU A 553 17.17 -42.76 12.09
CA LEU A 553 16.34 -42.37 13.25
C LEU A 553 15.83 -43.58 14.04
N ALA A 554 15.60 -44.72 13.38
CA ALA A 554 15.20 -45.97 14.01
C ALA A 554 16.37 -46.74 14.65
N SER A 555 17.62 -46.28 14.48
CA SER A 555 18.80 -46.92 15.05
C SER A 555 19.01 -46.60 16.53
N ASP A 556 19.76 -47.46 17.24
CA ASP A 556 20.07 -47.28 18.66
C ASP A 556 20.76 -45.94 18.95
N GLU A 557 21.58 -45.42 18.00
CA GLU A 557 22.29 -44.15 18.13
C GLU A 557 21.34 -42.94 18.28
N PHE A 558 20.15 -43.00 17.66
CA PHE A 558 19.15 -41.93 17.68
C PHE A 558 17.86 -42.33 18.43
N SER A 559 17.90 -43.42 19.20
CA SER A 559 16.77 -43.95 19.95
C SER A 559 16.19 -42.99 21.01
N HIS A 560 16.95 -41.94 21.37
CA HIS A 560 16.56 -40.86 22.28
C HIS A 560 16.33 -39.51 21.56
N CYS A 561 16.04 -39.51 20.26
CA CYS A 561 15.86 -38.30 19.45
C CYS A 561 14.41 -38.12 18.99
N LEU A 562 13.89 -36.91 19.19
CA LEU A 562 12.64 -36.41 18.61
C LEU A 562 12.96 -35.44 17.47
N VAL A 563 12.38 -35.66 16.30
CA VAL A 563 12.49 -34.74 15.16
C VAL A 563 11.17 -33.98 14.98
N THR A 564 11.19 -32.65 14.89
CA THR A 564 9.98 -31.80 14.78
C THR A 564 10.04 -30.81 13.61
N ASP A 565 8.93 -30.16 13.24
CA ASP A 565 8.86 -29.24 12.08
C ASP A 565 9.62 -27.90 12.24
N ALA A 566 10.10 -27.56 13.44
CA ALA A 566 10.78 -26.29 13.67
C ALA A 566 11.92 -26.41 14.70
N ASN A 567 12.98 -25.61 14.46
CA ASN A 567 14.13 -25.49 15.36
C ASN A 567 13.71 -25.07 16.78
N PRO A 568 14.31 -25.67 17.83
CA PRO A 568 14.29 -25.11 19.17
C PRO A 568 14.85 -23.67 19.17
N ASN A 569 14.00 -22.68 19.42
CA ASN A 569 14.37 -21.27 19.46
C ASN A 569 13.87 -20.61 20.74
N ILE A 570 14.52 -19.54 21.19
CA ILE A 570 14.04 -18.77 22.35
C ILE A 570 12.94 -17.81 21.86
N HIS A 571 11.89 -17.53 22.61
CA HIS A 571 10.90 -16.50 22.26
C HIS A 571 10.33 -15.89 23.53
N THR A 572 10.46 -14.57 23.70
CA THR A 572 9.86 -13.79 24.81
C THR A 572 9.95 -14.50 26.17
N ASP A 573 11.16 -14.90 26.56
CA ASP A 573 11.49 -15.62 27.80
C ASP A 573 11.10 -17.12 27.88
N ASP A 574 10.84 -17.79 26.77
CA ASP A 574 10.55 -19.24 26.73
C ASP A 574 11.23 -19.96 25.55
N ILE A 575 11.19 -21.29 25.49
CA ILE A 575 11.76 -22.08 24.38
C ILE A 575 10.65 -22.68 23.52
N TYR A 576 10.72 -22.48 22.22
CA TYR A 576 9.73 -22.89 21.23
C TYR A 576 10.27 -24.07 20.40
N VAL A 577 9.46 -25.12 20.21
CA VAL A 577 9.71 -26.22 19.25
C VAL A 577 8.51 -26.45 18.34
N GLY A 578 8.74 -27.07 17.18
CA GLY A 578 7.68 -27.48 16.28
C GLY A 578 6.67 -28.41 16.96
N ASP A 579 5.39 -28.16 16.73
CA ASP A 579 4.26 -28.93 17.26
C ASP A 579 3.29 -29.38 16.15
N GLN A 580 3.67 -29.28 14.88
CA GLN A 580 2.84 -29.66 13.73
C GLN A 580 3.23 -31.04 13.20
N PHE A 581 4.49 -31.41 13.37
CA PHE A 581 5.03 -32.73 13.07
C PHE A 581 5.99 -33.17 14.18
N ALA A 582 5.97 -34.46 14.50
CA ALA A 582 6.96 -35.07 15.37
C ALA A 582 7.20 -36.53 14.96
N VAL A 583 8.44 -37.00 14.98
CA VAL A 583 8.79 -38.41 14.75
C VAL A 583 9.90 -38.84 15.71
N GLY A 584 9.79 -40.08 16.20
CA GLY A 584 10.81 -40.73 17.01
C GLY A 584 10.48 -42.21 17.21
N THR A 585 11.30 -42.89 18.01
CA THR A 585 11.02 -44.27 18.44
C THR A 585 9.76 -44.34 19.30
N PRO A 586 9.14 -45.53 19.48
CA PRO A 586 7.98 -45.67 20.37
C PRO A 586 8.23 -45.15 21.79
N ALA A 587 9.43 -45.32 22.34
CA ALA A 587 9.78 -44.81 23.66
C ALA A 587 9.76 -43.27 23.72
N VAL A 588 10.36 -42.61 22.72
CA VAL A 588 10.37 -41.15 22.60
C VAL A 588 8.95 -40.61 22.40
N MET A 589 8.18 -41.23 21.51
CA MET A 589 6.83 -40.76 21.18
C MET A 589 5.81 -41.04 22.29
N ARG A 590 6.09 -42.02 23.17
CA ARG A 590 5.36 -42.18 24.43
C ARG A 590 5.55 -40.96 25.32
N THR A 591 6.79 -40.55 25.57
CA THR A 591 7.10 -39.34 26.35
C THR A 591 6.45 -38.10 25.74
N TYR A 592 6.46 -37.97 24.40
CA TYR A 592 5.82 -36.87 23.68
C TYR A 592 4.30 -36.84 23.89
N SER A 593 3.67 -38.02 23.90
CA SER A 593 2.20 -38.13 23.92
C SER A 593 1.58 -38.17 25.32
N GLU A 594 2.36 -38.48 26.36
CA GLU A 594 1.89 -38.56 27.76
C GLU A 594 1.86 -37.21 28.49
N ILE A 595 2.19 -36.10 27.82
CA ILE A 595 2.16 -34.73 28.41
C ILE A 595 0.81 -34.44 29.10
N PHE A 596 -0.31 -34.76 28.43
CA PHE A 596 -1.65 -34.52 28.99
C PHE A 596 -1.91 -35.37 30.24
N SER A 597 -1.57 -36.68 30.19
CA SER A 597 -1.74 -37.58 31.33
C SER A 597 -0.94 -37.09 32.54
N ASN A 598 0.32 -36.73 32.33
CA ASN A 598 1.22 -36.21 33.37
C ASN A 598 0.75 -34.88 33.97
N TYR A 599 0.13 -34.02 33.15
CA TYR A 599 -0.52 -32.79 33.61
C TYR A 599 -1.75 -33.09 34.46
N SER A 600 -2.62 -34.00 33.99
CA SER A 600 -3.90 -34.32 34.63
C SER A 600 -3.77 -35.09 35.95
N SER A 601 -2.69 -35.86 36.14
CA SER A 601 -2.45 -36.66 37.34
C SER A 601 -1.79 -35.88 38.48
N SER A 602 -1.50 -34.58 38.30
CA SER A 602 -0.77 -33.71 39.23
C SER A 602 0.61 -34.23 39.65
N SER A 603 1.13 -35.31 39.04
CA SER A 603 2.23 -36.13 39.56
C SER A 603 3.54 -35.99 38.77
N SER A 604 3.73 -34.89 38.04
CA SER A 604 4.93 -34.68 37.24
C SER A 604 5.86 -33.66 37.91
N GLU A 605 7.16 -33.94 37.93
CA GLU A 605 8.19 -32.99 38.37
C GLU A 605 8.10 -31.63 37.63
N LEU A 606 7.58 -31.64 36.39
CA LEU A 606 7.37 -30.45 35.55
C LEU A 606 6.26 -29.51 36.11
N PHE A 607 5.30 -30.03 36.89
CA PHE A 607 4.15 -29.29 37.42
C PHE A 607 4.12 -29.19 38.96
N GLU A 608 4.74 -30.12 39.70
CA GLU A 608 4.79 -30.10 41.18
C GLU A 608 5.83 -29.10 41.75
N ALA A 609 6.86 -28.71 40.98
CA ALA A 609 7.96 -27.86 41.47
C ALA A 609 8.19 -26.54 40.70
N ASP A 610 7.68 -26.38 39.47
CA ASP A 610 8.40 -25.59 38.45
C ASP A 610 7.58 -24.49 37.71
N GLY A 611 6.52 -23.93 38.31
CA GLY A 611 5.97 -22.61 37.89
C GLY A 611 5.25 -22.54 36.53
N TYR A 612 5.03 -23.66 35.83
CA TYR A 612 4.01 -23.75 34.77
C TYR A 612 2.66 -24.00 35.43
N SER A 613 1.84 -22.96 35.57
CA SER A 613 0.47 -23.08 36.10
C SER A 613 -0.53 -23.65 35.09
N GLN A 614 -0.12 -23.82 33.82
CA GLN A 614 -0.96 -24.23 32.70
C GLN A 614 -0.10 -24.84 31.59
N LEU A 615 -0.71 -25.64 30.71
CA LEU A 615 -0.07 -26.14 29.49
C LEU A 615 0.23 -24.99 28.52
N LEU A 616 1.47 -24.92 28.04
CA LEU A 616 1.88 -23.98 27.00
C LEU A 616 2.13 -24.72 25.68
N PRO A 617 1.78 -24.11 24.53
CA PRO A 617 2.15 -24.67 23.24
C PRO A 617 3.67 -24.63 23.10
N HIS A 618 4.26 -25.65 22.47
CA HIS A 618 5.68 -25.74 22.13
C HIS A 618 6.61 -25.91 23.35
N SER A 619 6.57 -25.00 24.33
CA SER A 619 7.47 -24.98 25.49
C SER A 619 7.32 -26.21 26.37
N THR A 620 6.08 -26.67 26.60
CA THR A 620 5.82 -27.86 27.43
C THR A 620 6.36 -29.13 26.76
N ILE A 621 6.31 -29.24 25.43
CA ILE A 621 6.92 -30.37 24.69
C ILE A 621 8.42 -30.39 24.96
N PHE A 622 9.09 -29.26 24.73
CA PHE A 622 10.55 -29.20 24.88
C PHE A 622 10.99 -29.49 26.31
N ALA A 623 10.31 -28.91 27.31
CA ALA A 623 10.58 -29.16 28.71
C ALA A 623 10.39 -30.65 29.08
N GLN A 624 9.28 -31.26 28.63
CA GLN A 624 9.02 -32.69 28.84
C GLN A 624 10.13 -33.56 28.25
N MET A 625 10.55 -33.28 27.00
CA MET A 625 11.57 -34.08 26.32
C MET A 625 12.91 -33.99 27.05
N LEU A 626 13.33 -32.77 27.43
CA LEU A 626 14.59 -32.55 28.13
C LEU A 626 14.62 -33.21 29.52
N LEU A 627 13.53 -33.17 30.28
CA LEU A 627 13.46 -33.84 31.58
C LEU A 627 13.66 -35.35 31.48
N HIS A 628 13.27 -35.94 30.34
CA HIS A 628 13.43 -37.36 30.05
C HIS A 628 14.69 -37.67 29.24
N ASN A 629 15.62 -36.70 29.13
CA ASN A 629 16.89 -36.83 28.41
C ASN A 629 16.70 -37.24 26.94
N VAL A 630 15.66 -36.67 26.29
CA VAL A 630 15.36 -36.80 24.87
C VAL A 630 15.83 -35.55 24.13
N ASP A 631 16.65 -35.76 23.10
CA ASP A 631 17.12 -34.71 22.20
C ASP A 631 16.00 -34.26 21.26
N VAL A 632 15.79 -32.95 21.10
CA VAL A 632 14.85 -32.41 20.11
C VAL A 632 15.61 -31.75 18.97
N LYS A 633 15.41 -32.26 17.75
CA LYS A 633 16.05 -31.79 16.53
C LYS A 633 15.02 -31.27 15.53
N PRO A 634 15.34 -30.24 14.73
CA PRO A 634 14.51 -29.89 13.59
C PRO A 634 14.54 -31.00 12.55
N ALA A 635 13.45 -31.15 11.82
CA ALA A 635 13.46 -31.60 10.46
C ALA A 635 14.39 -30.66 9.67
N ASP A 636 15.47 -31.18 9.10
CA ASP A 636 16.42 -30.38 8.33
C ASP A 636 15.83 -29.93 6.98
N HIS A 637 16.65 -29.36 6.10
CA HIS A 637 16.24 -28.89 4.77
C HIS A 637 15.73 -30.01 3.84
N SER A 638 15.79 -31.27 4.26
CA SER A 638 15.21 -32.42 3.56
C SER A 638 13.67 -32.43 3.60
N PHE A 639 13.06 -31.68 4.54
CA PHE A 639 11.62 -31.47 4.59
C PHE A 639 11.22 -30.17 3.89
N LYS A 640 10.29 -30.28 2.94
CA LYS A 640 9.60 -29.12 2.38
C LYS A 640 8.19 -29.11 2.92
N TRP A 641 7.94 -28.19 3.85
CA TRP A 641 6.61 -27.96 4.40
C TRP A 641 5.78 -27.08 3.44
N GLY A 642 4.53 -27.45 3.23
CA GLY A 642 3.53 -26.59 2.63
C GLY A 642 2.94 -25.61 3.65
N GLN A 643 1.90 -24.90 3.23
CA GLN A 643 1.18 -23.98 4.12
C GLN A 643 0.28 -24.76 5.08
N LEU A 644 -0.10 -24.14 6.19
CA LEU A 644 -1.24 -24.64 6.96
C LEU A 644 -2.50 -24.42 6.11
N LEU A 645 -3.24 -25.50 5.88
CA LEU A 645 -4.43 -25.45 5.06
C LEU A 645 -5.64 -25.01 5.90
N ASP A 646 -6.45 -24.13 5.33
CA ASP A 646 -7.74 -23.75 5.93
C ASP A 646 -8.82 -24.79 5.56
N SER A 647 -9.98 -24.74 6.23
CA SER A 647 -11.13 -25.55 5.82
C SER A 647 -11.56 -25.17 4.39
N GLU A 648 -12.07 -26.14 3.63
CA GLU A 648 -12.62 -25.85 2.30
C GLU A 648 -13.73 -24.79 2.39
N LYS A 649 -13.68 -23.85 1.44
CA LYS A 649 -14.73 -22.84 1.25
C LYS A 649 -16.02 -23.52 0.81
N LEU A 650 -17.17 -22.95 1.17
CA LEU A 650 -18.42 -23.37 0.53
C LEU A 650 -18.36 -23.04 -0.96
N SER A 651 -18.78 -24.00 -1.78
CA SER A 651 -18.85 -23.79 -3.23
C SER A 651 -19.94 -22.80 -3.60
N ASN A 652 -19.80 -22.11 -4.74
CA ASN A 652 -20.82 -21.16 -5.22
C ASN A 652 -22.20 -21.82 -5.31
N ASP A 653 -22.27 -23.08 -5.77
CA ASP A 653 -23.53 -23.80 -5.93
C ASP A 653 -24.18 -24.15 -4.58
N GLU A 654 -23.39 -24.48 -3.55
CA GLU A 654 -23.90 -24.69 -2.19
C GLU A 654 -24.43 -23.41 -1.56
N ILE A 655 -23.71 -22.30 -1.74
CA ILE A 655 -24.14 -20.98 -1.25
C ILE A 655 -25.42 -20.56 -1.97
N ILE A 656 -25.48 -20.67 -3.30
CA ILE A 656 -26.67 -20.34 -4.10
C ILE A 656 -27.86 -21.20 -3.67
N LYS A 657 -27.67 -22.51 -3.48
CA LYS A 657 -28.74 -23.41 -3.07
C LYS A 657 -29.29 -23.04 -1.69
N ALA A 658 -28.41 -22.70 -0.75
CA ALA A 658 -28.82 -22.26 0.58
C ALA A 658 -29.58 -20.92 0.54
N LEU A 659 -29.04 -19.91 -0.15
CA LEU A 659 -29.67 -18.59 -0.25
C LEU A 659 -31.01 -18.62 -0.98
N LYS A 660 -31.19 -19.52 -1.96
CA LYS A 660 -32.47 -19.70 -2.66
C LYS A 660 -33.57 -20.28 -1.78
N LEU A 661 -33.23 -21.02 -0.73
CA LEU A 661 -34.22 -21.53 0.23
C LEU A 661 -34.77 -20.41 1.12
N ASP A 662 -33.97 -19.36 1.34
CA ASP A 662 -34.34 -18.20 2.16
C ASP A 662 -34.96 -17.06 1.31
N LEU A 663 -35.00 -17.19 -0.02
CA LEU A 663 -35.43 -16.13 -0.94
C LEU A 663 -36.94 -15.89 -0.91
N VAL A 664 -37.32 -14.64 -0.63
CA VAL A 664 -38.68 -14.12 -0.74
C VAL A 664 -38.75 -13.12 -1.91
N GLU A 665 -39.91 -12.95 -2.54
CA GLU A 665 -40.11 -11.96 -3.61
C GLU A 665 -39.66 -10.55 -3.15
N ASP A 666 -38.98 -9.82 -4.03
CA ASP A 666 -38.42 -8.48 -3.82
C ASP A 666 -37.34 -8.31 -2.72
N ASP A 667 -36.67 -9.39 -2.29
CA ASP A 667 -35.54 -9.30 -1.36
C ASP A 667 -34.25 -8.81 -2.05
N THR A 668 -34.10 -7.49 -2.11
CA THR A 668 -32.90 -6.80 -2.64
C THR A 668 -31.59 -7.21 -1.93
N PHE A 669 -31.65 -7.63 -0.66
CA PHE A 669 -30.48 -8.06 0.11
C PHE A 669 -29.99 -9.43 -0.37
N LEU A 670 -30.88 -10.42 -0.49
CA LEU A 670 -30.54 -11.75 -1.00
C LEU A 670 -30.15 -11.69 -2.48
N GLN A 671 -30.80 -10.83 -3.25
CA GLN A 671 -30.48 -10.65 -4.66
C GLN A 671 -29.05 -10.10 -4.85
N THR A 672 -28.63 -9.14 -4.02
CA THR A 672 -27.26 -8.59 -4.02
C THR A 672 -26.22 -9.69 -3.68
N LEU A 673 -26.51 -10.54 -2.70
CA LEU A 673 -25.66 -11.68 -2.35
C LEU A 673 -25.54 -12.69 -3.51
N LEU A 674 -26.66 -13.04 -4.15
CA LEU A 674 -26.68 -13.96 -5.29
C LEU A 674 -25.94 -13.40 -6.51
N ASP A 675 -26.05 -12.10 -6.77
CA ASP A 675 -25.37 -11.46 -7.92
C ASP A 675 -23.85 -11.38 -7.73
N SER A 676 -23.37 -11.26 -6.48
CA SER A 676 -21.93 -11.33 -6.18
C SER A 676 -21.29 -12.67 -6.55
N LEU A 677 -22.06 -13.78 -6.50
CA LEU A 677 -21.60 -15.11 -6.91
C LEU A 677 -21.65 -15.33 -8.43
N LYS A 678 -22.43 -14.53 -9.16
CA LYS A 678 -22.48 -14.56 -10.64
C LYS A 678 -21.31 -13.82 -11.27
N GLN A 679 -20.83 -12.74 -10.66
CA GLN A 679 -19.69 -11.97 -11.17
C GLN A 679 -18.40 -12.81 -11.22
N GLU A 680 -18.14 -13.66 -10.22
CA GLU A 680 -16.97 -14.57 -10.23
C GLU A 680 -17.06 -15.68 -11.30
N LYS A 681 -18.26 -16.06 -11.75
CA LYS A 681 -18.43 -17.11 -12.79
C LYS A 681 -18.00 -16.64 -14.19
N ASN A 682 -17.83 -15.33 -14.39
CA ASN A 682 -17.40 -14.72 -15.66
C ASN A 682 -15.92 -14.29 -15.65
N GLU A 683 -15.21 -14.40 -14.51
CA GLU A 683 -13.79 -14.03 -14.34
C GLU A 683 -12.83 -15.24 -14.23
N LEU A 684 -13.36 -16.47 -14.19
CA LEU A 684 -12.66 -17.76 -14.27
C LEU A 684 -12.86 -18.37 -15.66
#